data_AF-A0A1J5HGW6-F1
#
_entry.id   AF-A0A1J5HGW6-F1
#
_cell.length_a   1.000
_cell.length_b   1.000
_cell.length_c   1.000
_cell.angle_alpha   90.00
_cell.angle_beta   90.00
_cell.angle_gamma   90.00
#
_symmetry.space_group_name_H-M   'P 1'
#
loop_
_entity.id
_entity.type
_entity.pdbx_description
1 polymer ?
#
loop_
_entity_poly.entity_id
_entity_poly.type
_entity_poly.pdbx_seq_one_letter_code
_entity_poly.pdbx_strand_id
1 'polypeptide(L)'
;MNTSRKLFFVSVQLIFSFSVFSQNLVWTGSAGDNAFFNETNWKNTATNTAPTAGTIDLGVAINANLTIENASAIVGGTSGISTDILMGTGNLSIRKSTLKMASGKGIDMGGELNTLTIDSAVVTADYLKNATSTLSGDSKLYLINTNPFDAATNINITSNDAWIFASNLNPATAITTHIPRVKINGSALVDLTNSRISQYYYGSAIAAYSSSMTPLRIYDNLNLSGTFTDIIVRTIWSGNSIPSGFNNKAVSFKLKKGYMATLAVNDDGTGMSKVYIASESDLIVNTLPSALSGKISFIRVLPWVWTNKKGFGKQNTDADFSSKINTKGLWFYDWGLGRNSTIDLNYAPLSWGKNSLDTPTKRNTVVNKSRVTHIMSFNEADDCTAQSGQYGSLCDHDTAALWHKHAMKLGMRIVSPSGREGTETTWLKLVNTIMVPEGTRMDVIGMHWYDWGGLNSASDANSIFTRFKNKVIACYNYYKMPIWITEFNANKNRLRATQDAFLQLALPWLEATPYVERYAYFQPDGGNGSFVDTSGNLTTTGNIYLNQVSTPSIPQEYVNSYVNNLQSRMSEVTTVHNVIVDKERLEYQFNAANKHLVVNSATLDSVNLLDLQGMILKQITPNTLIVLSGVPAGIYILAANGFHTEKILIY
;
A
#
# COMPACT_ATOMS: atom_id res chain seq x y z
N MET A 1 60.68 69.72 -38.05
CA MET A 1 60.67 68.25 -37.96
C MET A 1 60.63 67.89 -36.49
N ASN A 2 59.44 67.59 -35.93
CA ASN A 2 59.28 67.29 -34.50
C ASN A 2 58.99 65.80 -34.33
N THR A 3 59.86 65.13 -33.57
CA THR A 3 59.83 63.71 -33.24
C THR A 3 58.86 63.45 -32.08
N SER A 4 57.71 62.85 -32.36
CA SER A 4 56.74 62.42 -31.34
C SER A 4 57.03 60.99 -30.86
N ARG A 5 57.45 60.83 -29.60
CA ARG A 5 57.48 59.55 -28.89
C ARG A 5 56.06 59.10 -28.53
N LYS A 6 55.69 57.86 -28.87
CA LYS A 6 54.47 57.19 -28.40
C LYS A 6 54.74 56.56 -27.03
N LEU A 7 53.93 56.90 -26.03
CA LEU A 7 53.83 56.15 -24.77
C LEU A 7 52.65 55.17 -24.88
N PHE A 8 52.91 53.88 -24.69
CA PHE A 8 51.88 52.85 -24.51
C PHE A 8 51.60 52.73 -23.01
N PHE A 9 50.36 53.00 -22.58
CA PHE A 9 49.87 52.65 -21.25
C PHE A 9 49.15 51.31 -21.33
N VAL A 10 49.70 50.28 -20.68
CA VAL A 10 49.03 49.00 -20.44
C VAL A 10 48.32 49.09 -19.10
N SER A 11 46.99 49.18 -19.13
CA SER A 11 46.15 49.08 -17.94
C SER A 11 45.89 47.61 -17.61
N VAL A 12 46.60 47.09 -16.61
CA VAL A 12 46.31 45.78 -16.00
C VAL A 12 45.14 45.96 -15.04
N GLN A 13 43.94 45.51 -15.43
CA GLN A 13 42.83 45.34 -14.50
C GLN A 13 43.06 44.08 -13.67
N LEU A 14 43.44 44.24 -12.39
CA LEU A 14 43.34 43.18 -11.41
C LEU A 14 41.84 42.98 -11.07
N ILE A 15 41.25 41.91 -11.60
CA ILE A 15 39.97 41.38 -11.12
C ILE A 15 40.28 40.61 -9.82
N PHE A 16 39.94 41.20 -8.67
CA PHE A 16 39.88 40.45 -7.42
C PHE A 16 38.67 39.52 -7.46
N SER A 17 38.88 38.26 -7.80
CA SER A 17 37.90 37.20 -7.54
C SER A 17 37.89 36.94 -6.03
N PHE A 18 36.98 37.60 -5.30
CA PHE A 18 36.63 37.16 -3.95
C PHE A 18 35.93 35.81 -4.08
N SER A 19 36.64 34.74 -3.73
CA SER A 19 36.02 33.43 -3.49
C SER A 19 35.12 33.58 -2.28
N VAL A 20 33.82 33.80 -2.50
CA VAL A 20 32.82 33.76 -1.43
C VAL A 20 32.74 32.31 -0.98
N PHE A 21 33.35 32.00 0.16
CA PHE A 21 33.20 30.68 0.77
C PHE A 21 31.75 30.52 1.21
N SER A 22 31.04 29.57 0.62
CA SER A 22 29.69 29.19 1.07
C SER A 22 29.75 28.77 2.54
N GLN A 23 28.96 29.42 3.39
CA GLN A 23 28.87 29.09 4.81
C GLN A 23 28.25 27.70 5.00
N ASN A 24 28.70 26.95 6.00
CA ASN A 24 28.10 25.66 6.34
C ASN A 24 27.17 25.84 7.54
N LEU A 25 25.87 25.66 7.33
CA LEU A 25 24.83 25.85 8.33
C LEU A 25 24.10 24.53 8.59
N VAL A 26 23.88 24.21 9.86
CA VAL A 26 23.15 23.02 10.29
C VAL A 26 21.88 23.39 11.06
N TRP A 27 20.79 22.69 10.77
CA TRP A 27 19.53 22.83 11.49
C TRP A 27 19.67 22.31 12.92
N THR A 28 19.13 23.07 13.86
CA THR A 28 19.12 22.75 15.29
C THR A 28 17.74 22.81 15.92
N GLY A 29 16.80 23.55 15.32
CA GLY A 29 15.47 23.79 15.91
C GLY A 29 15.51 24.55 17.25
N SER A 30 16.61 25.26 17.53
CA SER A 30 16.86 25.87 18.85
C SER A 30 15.88 27.00 19.21
N ALA A 31 15.16 27.57 18.25
CA ALA A 31 14.17 28.62 18.51
C ALA A 31 12.89 28.07 19.17
N GLY A 32 12.70 26.75 19.22
CA GLY A 32 11.48 26.11 19.71
C GLY A 32 10.32 26.18 18.72
N ASP A 33 10.56 26.67 17.50
CA ASP A 33 9.63 26.61 16.38
C ASP A 33 10.18 25.69 15.26
N ASN A 34 9.36 25.45 14.23
CA ASN A 34 9.73 24.64 13.07
C ASN A 34 9.98 25.50 11.81
N ALA A 35 10.23 26.80 11.96
CA ALA A 35 10.35 27.74 10.85
C ALA A 35 11.72 27.62 10.18
N PHE A 36 11.71 27.23 8.89
CA PHE A 36 12.94 27.11 8.10
C PHE A 36 13.69 28.45 7.97
N PHE A 37 12.95 29.54 7.76
CA PHE A 37 13.51 30.90 7.60
C PHE A 37 13.60 31.66 8.94
N ASN A 38 13.94 30.96 10.01
CA ASN A 38 14.31 31.56 11.28
C ASN A 38 15.78 31.20 11.54
N GLU A 39 16.69 32.16 11.39
CA GLU A 39 18.13 31.93 11.59
C GLU A 39 18.48 31.37 12.98
N THR A 40 17.65 31.60 14.00
CA THR A 40 17.83 31.03 15.35
C THR A 40 17.76 29.50 15.35
N ASN A 41 17.08 28.90 14.36
CA ASN A 41 17.06 27.45 14.19
C ASN A 41 18.31 26.89 13.51
N TRP A 42 19.21 27.72 13.02
CA TRP A 42 20.42 27.30 12.31
C TRP A 42 21.67 27.66 13.11
N LYS A 43 22.74 26.91 12.88
CA LYS A 43 24.07 27.26 13.39
C LYS A 43 25.12 27.10 12.33
N ASN A 44 26.07 28.04 12.29
CA ASN A 44 27.29 27.86 11.51
C ASN A 44 28.14 26.77 12.15
N THR A 45 28.56 25.77 11.36
CA THR A 45 29.26 24.59 11.89
C THR A 45 30.66 24.91 12.41
N ALA A 46 31.26 26.04 12.00
CA ALA A 46 32.58 26.45 12.46
C ALA A 46 32.51 27.28 13.75
N THR A 47 31.53 28.19 13.87
CA THR A 47 31.41 29.09 15.02
C THR A 47 30.44 28.60 16.09
N ASN A 48 29.57 27.63 15.76
CA ASN A 48 28.48 27.15 16.62
C ASN A 48 27.50 28.25 17.06
N THR A 49 27.42 29.35 16.32
CA THR A 49 26.49 30.46 16.53
C THR A 49 25.43 30.50 15.43
N ALA A 50 24.29 31.14 15.71
CA ALA A 50 23.32 31.46 14.67
C ALA A 50 23.99 32.28 13.54
N PRO A 51 23.60 32.06 12.27
CA PRO A 51 24.05 32.91 11.17
C PRO A 51 23.55 34.35 11.36
N THR A 52 24.20 35.29 10.68
CA THR A 52 23.77 36.69 10.69
C THR A 52 22.36 36.83 10.10
N ALA A 53 21.55 37.74 10.65
CA ALA A 53 20.23 38.05 10.11
C ALA A 53 20.33 38.39 8.61
N GLY A 54 19.42 37.85 7.80
CA GLY A 54 19.44 38.00 6.35
C GLY A 54 20.20 36.89 5.61
N THR A 55 20.76 35.92 6.32
CA THR A 55 21.43 34.77 5.69
C THR A 55 20.40 33.76 5.15
N ILE A 56 19.26 33.61 5.82
CA ILE A 56 18.19 32.67 5.46
C ILE A 56 16.85 33.40 5.50
N ASP A 57 16.69 34.38 4.59
CA ASP A 57 15.48 35.19 4.48
C ASP A 57 14.46 34.61 3.49
N LEU A 58 13.19 34.83 3.81
CA LEU A 58 12.06 34.47 2.95
C LEU A 58 12.17 35.16 1.58
N GLY A 59 12.15 34.39 0.50
CA GLY A 59 12.14 34.91 -0.87
C GLY A 59 13.47 35.47 -1.37
N VAL A 60 14.54 35.33 -0.58
CA VAL A 60 15.91 35.73 -0.97
C VAL A 60 16.72 34.48 -1.29
N ALA A 61 17.61 34.59 -2.28
CA ALA A 61 18.49 33.49 -2.65
C ALA A 61 19.52 33.20 -1.54
N ILE A 62 19.52 31.96 -1.06
CA ILE A 62 20.40 31.50 0.02
C ILE A 62 21.77 31.13 -0.56
N ASN A 63 22.83 31.75 -0.05
CA ASN A 63 24.22 31.52 -0.47
C ASN A 63 25.01 30.77 0.61
N ALA A 64 24.54 29.57 0.96
CA ALA A 64 25.09 28.75 2.02
C ALA A 64 24.84 27.26 1.74
N ASN A 65 25.69 26.39 2.29
CA ASN A 65 25.43 24.97 2.42
C ASN A 65 24.55 24.74 3.65
N LEU A 66 23.38 24.17 3.43
CA LEU A 66 22.40 23.86 4.47
C LEU A 66 22.33 22.35 4.73
N THR A 67 22.38 21.95 5.99
CA THR A 67 22.19 20.56 6.40
C THR A 67 21.07 20.47 7.44
N ILE A 68 20.02 19.71 7.13
CA ILE A 68 19.00 19.27 8.08
C ILE A 68 19.30 17.81 8.41
N GLU A 69 19.75 17.52 9.62
CA GLU A 69 20.15 16.16 9.99
C GLU A 69 19.60 15.78 11.37
N ASN A 70 19.04 14.57 11.47
CA ASN A 70 18.45 14.01 12.69
C ASN A 70 17.43 14.94 13.38
N ALA A 71 16.72 15.76 12.61
CA ALA A 71 15.67 16.63 13.14
C ALA A 71 14.48 15.77 13.60
N SER A 72 14.16 15.82 14.89
CA SER A 72 13.02 15.10 15.47
C SER A 72 11.67 15.71 15.05
N ALA A 73 11.64 17.03 14.82
CA ALA A 73 10.47 17.74 14.35
C ALA A 73 10.45 17.86 12.82
N ILE A 74 9.25 18.03 12.26
CA ILE A 74 9.05 18.32 10.84
C ILE A 74 9.50 19.77 10.59
N VAL A 75 10.56 19.96 9.79
CA VAL A 75 10.96 21.29 9.35
C VAL A 75 9.90 21.85 8.40
N GLY A 76 9.32 22.99 8.74
CA GLY A 76 8.10 23.54 8.13
C GLY A 76 6.81 23.26 8.92
N GLY A 77 6.86 22.42 9.96
CA GLY A 77 5.70 22.08 10.78
C GLY A 77 4.59 21.35 10.00
N THR A 78 3.37 21.36 10.54
CA THR A 78 2.21 20.70 9.93
C THR A 78 1.72 21.39 8.66
N SER A 79 1.80 22.72 8.60
CA SER A 79 1.38 23.54 7.45
C SER A 79 2.39 23.54 6.30
N GLY A 80 3.65 23.22 6.59
CA GLY A 80 4.76 23.32 5.65
C GLY A 80 5.28 24.75 5.50
N ILE A 81 6.45 24.88 4.86
CA ILE A 81 7.10 26.15 4.56
C ILE A 81 6.29 26.90 3.50
N SER A 82 5.83 28.11 3.84
CA SER A 82 4.89 28.90 3.03
C SER A 82 5.49 29.65 1.85
N THR A 83 6.81 29.56 1.65
CA THR A 83 7.57 30.22 0.59
C THR A 83 8.54 29.21 -0.01
N ASP A 84 8.88 29.36 -1.29
CA ASP A 84 9.88 28.51 -1.93
C ASP A 84 11.23 28.64 -1.23
N ILE A 85 11.96 27.52 -1.13
CA ILE A 85 13.38 27.55 -0.79
C ILE A 85 14.12 27.88 -2.07
N LEU A 86 14.79 29.05 -2.09
CA LEU A 86 15.56 29.53 -3.23
C LEU A 86 17.04 29.46 -2.89
N MET A 87 17.77 28.50 -3.46
CA MET A 87 19.23 28.46 -3.34
C MET A 87 19.86 29.34 -4.41
N GLY A 88 20.77 30.23 -4.02
CA GLY A 88 21.64 30.96 -4.95
C GLY A 88 22.92 30.16 -5.23
N THR A 89 23.70 29.94 -4.18
CA THR A 89 24.91 29.10 -4.22
C THR A 89 24.96 28.19 -3.01
N GLY A 90 25.49 26.98 -3.21
CA GLY A 90 25.63 25.99 -2.14
C GLY A 90 24.64 24.82 -2.25
N ASN A 91 24.69 23.94 -1.27
CA ASN A 91 23.98 22.66 -1.30
C ASN A 91 22.92 22.57 -0.20
N LEU A 92 21.86 21.79 -0.44
CA LEU A 92 20.87 21.44 0.57
C LEU A 92 20.92 19.94 0.82
N SER A 93 21.21 19.53 2.06
CA SER A 93 21.24 18.13 2.47
C SER A 93 20.19 17.87 3.56
N ILE A 94 19.25 16.97 3.31
CA ILE A 94 18.28 16.51 4.30
C ILE A 94 18.57 15.04 4.62
N ARG A 95 18.86 14.74 5.89
CA ARG A 95 19.25 13.41 6.36
C ARG A 95 18.44 12.99 7.57
N LYS A 96 17.84 11.80 7.56
CA LYS A 96 17.09 11.25 8.71
C LYS A 96 16.12 12.26 9.35
N SER A 97 15.48 13.05 8.50
CA SER A 97 14.67 14.22 8.89
C SER A 97 13.46 14.33 7.97
N THR A 98 12.47 15.11 8.38
CA THR A 98 11.30 15.44 7.54
C THR A 98 11.30 16.92 7.19
N LEU A 99 11.26 17.24 5.90
CA LEU A 99 11.09 18.59 5.35
C LEU A 99 9.74 18.66 4.64
N LYS A 100 8.92 19.65 4.98
CA LYS A 100 7.60 19.85 4.36
C LYS A 100 7.46 21.26 3.82
N MET A 101 7.20 21.39 2.53
CA MET A 101 6.73 22.63 1.90
C MET A 101 5.20 22.72 2.00
N ALA A 102 4.67 23.94 2.03
CA ALA A 102 3.25 24.18 1.90
C ALA A 102 2.79 23.88 0.46
N SER A 103 1.48 23.69 0.27
CA SER A 103 0.90 23.49 -1.07
C SER A 103 1.23 24.66 -2.01
N GLY A 104 1.59 24.35 -3.24
CA GLY A 104 2.03 25.33 -4.24
C GLY A 104 3.49 25.77 -4.09
N LYS A 105 4.25 25.24 -3.13
CA LYS A 105 5.64 25.64 -2.84
C LYS A 105 6.64 24.52 -3.09
N GLY A 106 7.83 24.90 -3.55
CA GLY A 106 8.87 23.98 -3.98
C GLY A 106 10.27 24.37 -3.55
N ILE A 107 11.24 23.63 -4.08
CA ILE A 107 12.67 23.88 -3.87
C ILE A 107 13.27 24.24 -5.23
N ASP A 108 13.82 25.44 -5.33
CA ASP A 108 14.60 25.88 -6.48
C ASP A 108 16.08 25.89 -6.08
N MET A 109 16.87 25.02 -6.70
CA MET A 109 18.29 24.91 -6.39
C MET A 109 19.11 25.98 -7.13
N GLY A 110 18.51 26.84 -7.97
CA GLY A 110 19.18 27.98 -8.60
C GLY A 110 20.20 27.65 -9.70
N GLY A 111 20.55 26.38 -9.92
CA GLY A 111 21.42 25.95 -11.01
C GLY A 111 22.03 24.56 -10.80
N GLU A 112 22.53 23.96 -11.89
CA GLU A 112 23.00 22.56 -11.93
C GLU A 112 24.22 22.26 -11.02
N LEU A 113 24.98 23.29 -10.62
CA LEU A 113 26.11 23.16 -9.71
C LEU A 113 25.70 22.94 -8.24
N ASN A 114 24.46 23.32 -7.90
CA ASN A 114 23.94 23.16 -6.55
C ASN A 114 23.27 21.79 -6.43
N THR A 115 23.55 21.08 -5.33
CA THR A 115 23.06 19.72 -5.12
C THR A 115 22.00 19.65 -4.02
N LEU A 116 20.99 18.82 -4.27
CA LEU A 116 19.98 18.43 -3.28
C LEU A 116 20.21 16.97 -2.87
N THR A 117 20.66 16.74 -1.64
CA THR A 117 20.84 15.39 -1.09
C THR A 117 19.69 15.04 -0.18
N ILE A 118 19.03 13.91 -0.44
CA ILE A 118 17.96 13.36 0.39
C ILE A 118 18.41 11.96 0.82
N ASP A 119 18.79 11.81 2.10
CA ASP A 119 19.32 10.55 2.63
C ASP A 119 18.52 10.05 3.83
N SER A 120 17.85 8.90 3.65
CA SER A 120 16.92 8.35 4.64
C SER A 120 15.94 9.40 5.19
N ALA A 121 15.48 10.30 4.33
CA ALA A 121 14.71 11.49 4.70
C ALA A 121 13.37 11.55 3.96
N VAL A 122 12.41 12.28 4.51
CA VAL A 122 11.12 12.53 3.89
C VAL A 122 11.04 14.00 3.47
N VAL A 123 10.87 14.24 2.17
CA VAL A 123 10.71 15.58 1.61
C VAL A 123 9.36 15.64 0.91
N THR A 124 8.54 16.62 1.28
CA THR A 124 7.28 16.93 0.58
C THR A 124 7.38 18.31 -0.04
N ALA A 125 7.21 18.39 -1.36
CA ALA A 125 7.23 19.63 -2.13
C ALA A 125 6.21 19.56 -3.27
N ASP A 126 5.77 20.70 -3.80
CA ASP A 126 5.01 20.68 -5.05
C ASP A 126 5.93 20.38 -6.23
N TYR A 127 7.11 21.01 -6.27
CA TYR A 127 8.07 20.86 -7.35
C TYR A 127 9.53 21.00 -6.91
N LEU A 128 10.42 20.51 -7.78
CA LEU A 128 11.85 20.83 -7.79
C LEU A 128 12.20 21.63 -9.06
N LYS A 129 13.08 22.62 -8.94
CA LYS A 129 13.61 23.39 -10.07
C LYS A 129 15.12 23.45 -10.03
N ASN A 130 15.74 23.44 -11.21
CA ASN A 130 17.19 23.58 -11.40
C ASN A 130 18.04 22.66 -10.50
N ALA A 131 17.52 21.48 -10.15
CA ALA A 131 18.09 20.68 -9.07
C ALA A 131 18.91 19.49 -9.57
N THR A 132 20.14 19.34 -9.08
CA THR A 132 20.90 18.08 -9.17
C THR A 132 20.68 17.27 -7.89
N SER A 133 19.75 16.33 -7.91
CA SER A 133 19.27 15.62 -6.72
C SER A 133 19.80 14.19 -6.60
N THR A 134 20.14 13.76 -5.39
CA THR A 134 20.47 12.36 -5.07
C THR A 134 19.58 11.84 -3.95
N LEU A 135 18.93 10.69 -4.18
CA LEU A 135 18.08 10.00 -3.20
C LEU A 135 18.76 8.70 -2.77
N SER A 136 19.13 8.61 -1.49
CA SER A 136 19.77 7.43 -0.87
C SER A 136 19.01 6.95 0.37
N GLY A 137 19.44 5.82 0.94
CA GLY A 137 18.77 5.23 2.11
C GLY A 137 17.31 4.85 1.84
N ASP A 138 16.42 5.06 2.80
CA ASP A 138 14.98 4.80 2.68
C ASP A 138 14.15 6.05 2.29
N SER A 139 14.80 7.01 1.62
CA SER A 139 14.24 8.33 1.33
C SER A 139 12.90 8.30 0.60
N LYS A 140 12.05 9.29 0.92
CA LYS A 140 10.75 9.50 0.27
C LYS A 140 10.66 10.95 -0.21
N LEU A 141 10.58 11.14 -1.52
CA LEU A 141 10.35 12.44 -2.14
C LEU A 141 8.93 12.48 -2.68
N TYR A 142 8.06 13.25 -2.03
CA TYR A 142 6.70 13.50 -2.48
C TYR A 142 6.67 14.79 -3.29
N LEU A 143 6.25 14.68 -4.55
CA LEU A 143 6.05 15.78 -5.48
C LEU A 143 4.58 15.88 -5.86
N ILE A 144 3.97 17.03 -5.61
CA ILE A 144 2.51 17.17 -5.69
C ILE A 144 2.07 17.80 -7.02
N ASN A 145 2.89 18.64 -7.66
CA ASN A 145 2.49 19.34 -8.88
C ASN A 145 2.31 18.37 -10.08
N THR A 146 1.46 18.73 -11.04
CA THR A 146 1.31 18.02 -12.32
C THR A 146 2.55 18.09 -13.19
N ASN A 147 3.38 19.13 -13.01
CA ASN A 147 4.72 19.25 -13.59
C ASN A 147 5.76 19.36 -12.46
N PRO A 148 6.13 18.23 -11.83
CA PRO A 148 6.82 18.22 -10.54
C PRO A 148 8.32 18.55 -10.62
N PHE A 149 8.93 18.53 -11.81
CA PHE A 149 10.31 18.97 -11.98
C PHE A 149 10.58 19.41 -13.42
N ASP A 150 11.41 20.44 -13.56
CA ASP A 150 11.69 21.12 -14.82
C ASP A 150 12.75 20.43 -15.69
N ALA A 151 13.13 21.08 -16.80
CA ALA A 151 14.07 20.53 -17.77
C ALA A 151 15.50 20.37 -17.22
N ALA A 152 15.90 21.26 -16.31
CA ALA A 152 17.23 21.32 -15.70
C ALA A 152 17.36 20.41 -14.46
N THR A 153 16.25 19.96 -13.89
CA THR A 153 16.25 19.07 -12.74
C THR A 153 16.62 17.65 -13.12
N ASN A 154 17.67 17.12 -12.51
CA ASN A 154 18.13 15.74 -12.63
C ASN A 154 18.03 15.03 -11.28
N ILE A 155 17.53 13.80 -11.25
CA ILE A 155 17.36 13.03 -10.01
C ILE A 155 18.04 11.68 -10.15
N ASN A 156 18.95 11.34 -9.24
CA ASN A 156 19.61 10.04 -9.19
C ASN A 156 19.17 9.26 -7.94
N ILE A 157 18.54 8.10 -8.15
CA ILE A 157 18.18 7.17 -7.07
C ILE A 157 19.34 6.18 -6.93
N THR A 158 19.97 6.16 -5.75
CA THR A 158 21.14 5.30 -5.46
C THR A 158 20.83 4.18 -4.47
N SER A 159 19.58 4.08 -4.02
CA SER A 159 19.12 3.06 -3.09
C SER A 159 17.90 2.31 -3.62
N ASN A 160 17.83 1.02 -3.29
CA ASN A 160 16.66 0.18 -3.56
C ASN A 160 15.44 0.54 -2.70
N ASP A 161 15.64 1.29 -1.63
CA ASP A 161 14.62 1.63 -0.63
C ASP A 161 14.13 3.07 -0.77
N ALA A 162 14.70 3.84 -1.69
CA ALA A 162 14.32 5.22 -1.97
C ALA A 162 13.20 5.31 -3.02
N TRP A 163 12.27 6.25 -2.80
CA TRP A 163 11.05 6.42 -3.60
C TRP A 163 10.81 7.87 -3.98
N ILE A 164 10.34 8.07 -5.21
CA ILE A 164 9.68 9.30 -5.66
C ILE A 164 8.18 9.00 -5.79
N PHE A 165 7.34 9.84 -5.19
CA PHE A 165 5.89 9.79 -5.32
C PHE A 165 5.41 11.08 -5.96
N ALA A 166 5.04 11.02 -7.24
CA ALA A 166 4.54 12.17 -8.00
C ALA A 166 3.01 12.10 -8.08
N SER A 167 2.33 12.73 -7.12
CA SER A 167 0.91 12.48 -6.80
C SER A 167 -0.07 12.88 -7.90
N ASN A 168 0.28 13.88 -8.73
CA ASN A 168 -0.54 14.35 -9.84
C ASN A 168 0.13 14.17 -11.21
N LEU A 169 1.19 13.36 -11.28
CA LEU A 169 1.85 12.99 -12.54
C LEU A 169 1.58 11.51 -12.83
N ASN A 170 0.65 11.24 -13.75
CA ASN A 170 0.36 9.87 -14.14
C ASN A 170 1.58 9.17 -14.79
N PRO A 171 1.71 7.84 -14.67
CA PRO A 171 2.89 7.11 -15.13
C PRO A 171 3.23 7.25 -16.62
N ALA A 172 2.25 7.22 -17.54
CA ALA A 172 2.54 7.34 -18.97
C ALA A 172 3.08 8.72 -19.35
N THR A 173 2.53 9.79 -18.76
CA THR A 173 3.10 11.14 -18.91
C THR A 173 4.49 11.19 -18.28
N ALA A 174 4.68 10.65 -17.06
CA ALA A 174 5.99 10.61 -16.41
C ALA A 174 7.07 10.01 -17.31
N ILE A 175 6.77 8.88 -17.97
CA ILE A 175 7.72 8.17 -18.87
C ILE A 175 8.19 9.08 -20.00
N THR A 176 7.28 9.85 -20.58
CA THR A 176 7.54 10.61 -21.79
C THR A 176 8.14 11.98 -21.51
N THR A 177 7.73 12.65 -20.43
CA THR A 177 8.10 14.05 -20.19
C THR A 177 9.10 14.27 -19.07
N HIS A 178 9.28 13.34 -18.13
CA HIS A 178 10.04 13.56 -16.89
C HIS A 178 11.14 12.53 -16.66
N ILE A 179 10.86 11.25 -16.92
CA ILE A 179 11.74 10.13 -16.61
C ILE A 179 13.12 10.15 -17.28
N PRO A 180 13.34 10.75 -18.46
CA PRO A 180 14.69 10.91 -19.00
C PRO A 180 15.68 11.62 -18.04
N ARG A 181 15.16 12.35 -17.04
CA ARG A 181 15.94 13.06 -16.00
C ARG A 181 16.12 12.27 -14.72
N VAL A 182 15.48 11.10 -14.60
CA VAL A 182 15.61 10.20 -13.45
C VAL A 182 16.58 9.08 -13.82
N LYS A 183 17.58 8.86 -12.97
CA LYS A 183 18.60 7.82 -13.12
C LYS A 183 18.57 6.87 -11.95
N ILE A 184 18.95 5.62 -12.20
CA ILE A 184 19.18 4.60 -11.18
C ILE A 184 20.67 4.31 -11.15
N ASN A 185 21.35 4.63 -10.05
CA ASN A 185 22.80 4.49 -9.93
C ASN A 185 23.57 5.09 -11.12
N GLY A 186 23.16 6.30 -11.54
CA GLY A 186 23.76 7.03 -12.67
C GLY A 186 23.35 6.51 -14.07
N SER A 187 22.68 5.36 -14.17
CA SER A 187 22.20 4.79 -15.42
C SER A 187 20.80 5.30 -15.77
N ALA A 188 20.46 5.35 -17.06
CA ALA A 188 19.11 5.71 -17.49
C ALA A 188 18.06 4.77 -16.88
N LEU A 189 16.93 5.33 -16.48
CA LEU A 189 15.82 4.57 -15.92
C LEU A 189 15.12 3.77 -17.03
N VAL A 190 15.00 2.45 -16.82
CA VAL A 190 14.27 1.53 -17.70
C VAL A 190 13.29 0.73 -16.85
N ASP A 191 12.00 0.94 -17.10
CA ASP A 191 10.91 0.29 -16.36
C ASP A 191 10.99 -1.24 -16.46
N LEU A 192 10.65 -1.90 -15.34
CA LEU A 192 10.72 -3.35 -15.14
C LEU A 192 12.12 -3.98 -15.32
N THR A 193 13.17 -3.18 -15.53
CA THR A 193 14.56 -3.64 -15.70
C THR A 193 15.43 -3.23 -14.52
N ASN A 194 15.72 -1.93 -14.39
CA ASN A 194 16.47 -1.36 -13.26
C ASN A 194 15.58 -0.47 -12.36
N SER A 195 14.32 -0.31 -12.73
CA SER A 195 13.36 0.55 -12.04
C SER A 195 11.95 -0.02 -12.11
N ARG A 196 11.09 0.47 -11.22
CA ARG A 196 9.67 0.18 -11.23
C ARG A 196 8.93 1.49 -11.19
N ILE A 197 8.14 1.72 -12.24
CA ILE A 197 7.15 2.78 -12.27
C ILE A 197 5.80 2.12 -12.05
N SER A 198 5.13 2.52 -10.97
CA SER A 198 3.80 2.03 -10.62
C SER A 198 2.81 3.17 -10.65
N GLN A 199 1.55 2.83 -10.92
CA GLN A 199 0.42 3.68 -10.55
C GLN A 199 0.50 3.98 -9.04
N TYR A 200 0.32 5.25 -8.70
CA TYR A 200 0.15 5.73 -7.33
C TYR A 200 -1.14 6.53 -7.28
N TYR A 201 -2.27 5.79 -7.29
CA TYR A 201 -3.59 6.39 -7.51
C TYR A 201 -3.61 7.15 -8.84
N TYR A 202 -3.95 8.43 -8.86
CA TYR A 202 -3.87 9.25 -10.09
C TYR A 202 -2.43 9.63 -10.50
N GLY A 203 -1.48 9.47 -9.60
CA GLY A 203 -0.06 9.78 -9.80
C GLY A 203 0.80 8.56 -10.12
N SER A 204 2.09 8.72 -9.92
CA SER A 204 3.11 7.69 -10.15
C SER A 204 4.03 7.53 -8.95
N ALA A 205 4.46 6.29 -8.73
CA ALA A 205 5.51 5.93 -7.77
C ALA A 205 6.69 5.34 -8.54
N ILE A 206 7.88 5.86 -8.28
CA ILE A 206 9.12 5.52 -8.99
C ILE A 206 10.16 5.08 -7.95
N ALA A 207 10.74 3.90 -8.17
CA ALA A 207 11.84 3.39 -7.36
C ALA A 207 12.77 2.53 -8.21
N ALA A 208 13.96 2.24 -7.67
CA ALA A 208 14.82 1.20 -8.22
C ALA A 208 14.14 -0.17 -8.11
N TYR A 209 14.43 -1.06 -9.05
CA TYR A 209 13.89 -2.42 -9.09
C TYR A 209 14.81 -3.33 -9.89
N SER A 210 14.93 -4.58 -9.47
CA SER A 210 15.52 -5.64 -10.28
C SER A 210 14.78 -6.95 -10.01
N SER A 211 14.85 -7.89 -10.96
CA SER A 211 14.33 -9.24 -10.76
C SER A 211 15.07 -10.02 -9.67
N SER A 212 16.26 -9.57 -9.25
CA SER A 212 17.05 -10.14 -8.15
C SER A 212 16.79 -9.50 -6.79
N MET A 213 15.91 -8.50 -6.72
CA MET A 213 15.65 -7.78 -5.47
C MET A 213 15.00 -8.69 -4.42
N THR A 214 15.41 -8.51 -3.17
CA THR A 214 14.94 -9.27 -2.00
C THR A 214 14.14 -8.41 -1.00
N PRO A 215 12.87 -8.09 -1.30
CA PRO A 215 12.05 -7.20 -0.47
C PRO A 215 11.53 -7.84 0.83
N LEU A 216 11.68 -9.15 1.03
CA LEU A 216 11.24 -9.83 2.24
C LEU A 216 12.44 -10.53 2.89
N ARG A 217 12.63 -10.27 4.19
CA ARG A 217 13.56 -11.02 5.04
C ARG A 217 12.77 -11.76 6.11
N ILE A 218 12.98 -13.07 6.21
CA ILE A 218 12.36 -13.95 7.20
C ILE A 218 13.39 -14.44 8.21
N TYR A 219 12.97 -14.62 9.45
CA TYR A 219 13.79 -14.98 10.60
C TYR A 219 13.21 -16.20 11.32
N ASP A 220 14.06 -17.04 11.90
CA ASP A 220 13.64 -18.26 12.60
C ASP A 220 13.28 -18.06 14.08
N ASN A 221 13.56 -16.87 14.64
CA ASN A 221 13.14 -16.51 15.99
C ASN A 221 12.22 -15.27 15.99
N LEU A 222 11.69 -14.95 17.17
CA LEU A 222 10.89 -13.74 17.42
C LEU A 222 11.72 -12.46 17.19
N ASN A 223 11.03 -11.34 17.00
CA ASN A 223 11.62 -9.99 17.00
C ASN A 223 12.78 -9.81 16.01
N LEU A 224 12.67 -10.41 14.82
CA LEU A 224 13.67 -10.32 13.75
C LEU A 224 15.07 -10.81 14.19
N SER A 225 15.11 -11.85 15.02
CA SER A 225 16.35 -12.41 15.56
C SER A 225 16.63 -13.83 15.05
N GLY A 226 17.79 -14.39 15.39
CA GLY A 226 18.20 -15.74 14.97
C GLY A 226 18.80 -15.77 13.56
N THR A 227 18.69 -16.92 12.88
CA THR A 227 19.11 -17.02 11.48
C THR A 227 18.08 -16.34 10.59
N PHE A 228 18.50 -15.92 9.40
CA PHE A 228 17.60 -15.28 8.44
C PHE A 228 17.88 -15.73 7.01
N THR A 229 16.90 -15.51 6.15
CA THR A 229 17.10 -15.56 4.71
C THR A 229 16.29 -14.49 3.98
N ASP A 230 16.78 -14.11 2.81
CA ASP A 230 16.22 -13.07 1.97
C ASP A 230 15.47 -13.69 0.77
N ILE A 231 14.26 -13.21 0.51
CA ILE A 231 13.34 -13.79 -0.46
C ILE A 231 13.25 -12.89 -1.68
N ILE A 232 13.61 -13.45 -2.84
CA ILE A 232 13.57 -12.76 -4.14
C ILE A 232 12.12 -12.49 -4.56
N VAL A 233 11.88 -11.29 -5.12
CA VAL A 233 10.58 -10.87 -5.65
C VAL A 233 10.12 -11.73 -6.83
N ARG A 234 8.81 -11.92 -6.97
CA ARG A 234 8.06 -12.68 -8.00
C ARG A 234 8.23 -14.18 -8.00
N THR A 235 9.37 -14.69 -7.54
CA THR A 235 9.66 -16.12 -7.42
C THR A 235 8.65 -16.80 -6.50
N ILE A 236 8.18 -17.97 -6.91
CA ILE A 236 7.42 -18.88 -6.07
C ILE A 236 8.45 -19.81 -5.39
N TRP A 237 8.56 -19.69 -4.08
CA TRP A 237 9.36 -20.57 -3.25
C TRP A 237 8.43 -21.60 -2.60
N SER A 238 8.78 -22.88 -2.72
CA SER A 238 7.93 -24.05 -2.43
C SER A 238 8.78 -25.12 -1.75
N GLY A 239 8.43 -25.45 -0.51
CA GLY A 239 9.12 -26.44 0.30
C GLY A 239 10.61 -26.17 0.38
N ASN A 240 11.40 -27.17 0.01
CA ASN A 240 12.87 -27.11 0.10
C ASN A 240 13.52 -26.10 -0.86
N SER A 241 12.78 -25.49 -1.80
CA SER A 241 13.33 -24.41 -2.60
C SER A 241 13.47 -23.11 -1.82
N ILE A 242 12.77 -22.94 -0.69
CA ILE A 242 12.94 -21.78 0.20
C ILE A 242 14.43 -21.68 0.59
N PRO A 243 15.11 -20.53 0.33
CA PRO A 243 16.56 -20.42 0.46
C PRO A 243 17.08 -20.77 1.86
N SER A 244 18.34 -21.20 1.94
CA SER A 244 19.02 -21.50 3.21
C SER A 244 18.31 -22.55 4.09
N GLY A 245 17.47 -23.40 3.49
CA GLY A 245 16.74 -24.44 4.22
C GLY A 245 15.71 -23.88 5.21
N PHE A 246 15.06 -22.76 4.86
CA PHE A 246 14.08 -22.06 5.71
C PHE A 246 12.66 -22.63 5.68
N ASN A 247 12.44 -23.73 4.95
CA ASN A 247 11.18 -24.46 4.96
C ASN A 247 10.77 -24.80 6.40
N ASN A 248 9.56 -24.41 6.81
CA ASN A 248 9.02 -24.61 8.15
C ASN A 248 9.86 -23.99 9.30
N LYS A 249 10.57 -22.88 9.03
CA LYS A 249 11.38 -22.21 10.09
C LYS A 249 10.96 -20.79 10.41
N ALA A 250 10.31 -20.08 9.48
CA ALA A 250 10.01 -18.66 9.67
C ALA A 250 9.07 -18.40 10.86
N VAL A 251 9.47 -17.48 11.75
CA VAL A 251 8.76 -17.06 12.97
C VAL A 251 8.51 -15.54 12.99
N SER A 252 9.38 -14.74 12.40
CA SER A 252 9.19 -13.27 12.26
C SER A 252 9.74 -12.79 10.91
N PHE A 253 9.33 -11.60 10.46
CA PHE A 253 9.80 -11.07 9.17
C PHE A 253 9.74 -9.55 9.06
N LYS A 254 10.54 -9.02 8.14
CA LYS A 254 10.45 -7.64 7.64
C LYS A 254 10.14 -7.65 6.15
N LEU A 255 9.06 -6.98 5.75
CA LEU A 255 8.66 -6.78 4.36
C LEU A 255 8.83 -5.30 4.00
N LYS A 256 9.56 -5.02 2.92
CA LYS A 256 9.84 -3.66 2.48
C LYS A 256 8.61 -2.96 1.88
N LYS A 257 8.52 -1.65 2.09
CA LYS A 257 7.51 -0.76 1.47
C LYS A 257 7.38 -0.99 -0.04
N GLY A 258 6.16 -0.93 -0.54
CA GLY A 258 5.84 -1.14 -1.94
C GLY A 258 5.81 -2.62 -2.33
N TYR A 259 5.66 -3.54 -1.39
CA TYR A 259 5.56 -4.98 -1.67
C TYR A 259 4.46 -5.65 -0.84
N MET A 260 4.01 -6.80 -1.33
CA MET A 260 3.10 -7.71 -0.63
C MET A 260 3.71 -9.11 -0.62
N ALA A 261 3.47 -9.90 0.43
CA ALA A 261 3.96 -11.25 0.57
C ALA A 261 2.82 -12.22 0.92
N THR A 262 2.70 -13.29 0.13
CA THR A 262 1.91 -14.46 0.50
C THR A 262 2.80 -15.45 1.25
N LEU A 263 2.37 -15.84 2.45
CA LEU A 263 2.95 -16.95 3.23
C LEU A 263 1.89 -18.04 3.40
N ALA A 264 2.21 -19.29 3.13
CA ALA A 264 1.29 -20.43 3.29
C ALA A 264 2.01 -21.67 3.86
N VAL A 265 1.25 -22.53 4.53
CA VAL A 265 1.80 -23.72 5.21
C VAL A 265 2.03 -24.92 4.30
N ASN A 266 1.27 -25.05 3.22
CA ASN A 266 1.52 -26.08 2.21
C ASN A 266 2.45 -25.53 1.13
N ASP A 267 3.32 -26.39 0.63
CA ASP A 267 4.33 -26.05 -0.38
C ASP A 267 3.72 -25.60 -1.72
N ASP A 268 2.51 -26.04 -2.05
CA ASP A 268 1.77 -25.62 -3.23
C ASP A 268 1.04 -24.27 -3.09
N GLY A 269 1.18 -23.60 -1.94
CA GLY A 269 0.54 -22.32 -1.63
C GLY A 269 -0.85 -22.41 -1.02
N THR A 270 -1.35 -23.62 -0.78
CA THR A 270 -2.67 -23.85 -0.15
C THR A 270 -2.57 -23.96 1.38
N GLY A 271 -3.72 -24.24 2.03
CA GLY A 271 -3.83 -24.36 3.49
C GLY A 271 -3.78 -23.00 4.19
N MET A 272 -3.56 -23.03 5.51
CA MET A 272 -3.46 -21.80 6.31
C MET A 272 -2.42 -20.85 5.70
N SER A 273 -2.83 -19.62 5.44
CA SER A 273 -2.03 -18.67 4.68
C SER A 273 -2.45 -17.24 4.97
N LYS A 274 -1.61 -16.27 4.64
CA LYS A 274 -1.95 -14.84 4.72
C LYS A 274 -1.20 -14.05 3.66
N VAL A 275 -1.87 -13.04 3.12
CA VAL A 275 -1.25 -11.96 2.36
C VAL A 275 -0.95 -10.80 3.31
N TYR A 276 0.32 -10.39 3.36
CA TYR A 276 0.77 -9.21 4.09
C TYR A 276 1.11 -8.10 3.10
N ILE A 277 0.75 -6.86 3.41
CA ILE A 277 0.97 -5.71 2.52
C ILE A 277 1.76 -4.64 3.26
N ALA A 278 2.90 -4.25 2.69
CA ALA A 278 3.71 -3.11 3.12
C ALA A 278 3.47 -1.97 2.11
N SER A 279 2.41 -1.20 2.29
CA SER A 279 2.01 -0.14 1.34
C SER A 279 2.91 1.09 1.46
N GLU A 280 2.76 1.90 2.52
CA GLU A 280 3.44 3.20 2.68
C GLU A 280 4.68 3.18 3.59
N SER A 281 4.90 2.07 4.30
CA SER A 281 6.04 1.83 5.18
C SER A 281 6.47 0.37 5.12
N ASP A 282 7.68 0.09 5.58
CA ASP A 282 8.09 -1.28 5.87
C ASP A 282 7.12 -1.88 6.90
N LEU A 283 6.81 -3.17 6.71
CA LEU A 283 6.01 -3.95 7.62
C LEU A 283 6.94 -4.85 8.43
N ILE A 284 6.91 -4.67 9.76
CA ILE A 284 7.61 -5.52 10.71
C ILE A 284 6.59 -6.43 11.39
N VAL A 285 6.80 -7.74 11.28
CA VAL A 285 6.04 -8.75 12.01
C VAL A 285 6.99 -9.44 12.97
N ASN A 286 6.96 -8.99 14.23
CA ASN A 286 7.80 -9.52 15.31
C ASN A 286 7.45 -10.96 15.70
N THR A 287 6.21 -11.39 15.43
CA THR A 287 5.74 -12.74 15.70
C THR A 287 4.66 -13.10 14.69
N LEU A 288 4.89 -14.17 13.94
CA LEU A 288 3.87 -14.77 13.09
C LEU A 288 2.77 -15.40 13.95
N PRO A 289 1.51 -15.40 13.49
CA PRO A 289 0.45 -16.17 14.15
C PRO A 289 0.83 -17.65 14.29
N SER A 290 0.38 -18.32 15.35
CA SER A 290 0.68 -19.74 15.64
C SER A 290 0.32 -20.71 14.50
N ALA A 291 -0.65 -20.32 13.66
CA ALA A 291 -1.03 -21.04 12.45
C ALA A 291 0.07 -21.05 11.37
N LEU A 292 0.97 -20.07 11.36
CA LEU A 292 2.05 -19.91 10.37
C LEU A 292 3.45 -20.07 10.97
N SER A 293 3.66 -19.67 12.23
CA SER A 293 4.97 -19.67 12.89
C SER A 293 5.59 -21.07 12.87
N GLY A 294 6.79 -21.19 12.28
CA GLY A 294 7.51 -22.46 12.12
C GLY A 294 6.84 -23.46 11.17
N LYS A 295 5.92 -23.01 10.30
CA LYS A 295 5.11 -23.88 9.43
C LYS A 295 5.04 -23.40 7.97
N ILE A 296 5.69 -22.28 7.64
CA ILE A 296 5.63 -21.72 6.28
C ILE A 296 6.42 -22.60 5.31
N SER A 297 5.74 -23.09 4.28
CA SER A 297 6.31 -23.92 3.21
C SER A 297 6.11 -23.32 1.81
N PHE A 298 5.34 -22.23 1.68
CA PHE A 298 5.24 -21.47 0.42
C PHE A 298 5.39 -19.98 0.67
N ILE A 299 6.17 -19.32 -0.19
CA ILE A 299 6.38 -17.87 -0.16
C ILE A 299 6.33 -17.30 -1.58
N ARG A 300 5.54 -16.24 -1.77
CA ARG A 300 5.59 -15.41 -2.98
C ARG A 300 5.54 -13.93 -2.62
N VAL A 301 6.50 -13.16 -3.10
CA VAL A 301 6.54 -11.70 -2.89
C VAL A 301 6.24 -10.99 -4.20
N LEU A 302 5.31 -10.04 -4.20
CA LEU A 302 4.92 -9.28 -5.39
C LEU A 302 5.03 -7.78 -5.12
N PRO A 303 5.31 -6.96 -6.14
CA PRO A 303 5.13 -5.52 -6.04
C PRO A 303 3.74 -5.14 -5.54
N TRP A 304 3.65 -4.14 -4.67
CA TRP A 304 2.36 -3.54 -4.34
C TRP A 304 1.92 -2.59 -5.46
N VAL A 305 0.61 -2.55 -5.71
CA VAL A 305 -0.02 -1.72 -6.74
C VAL A 305 -1.04 -0.82 -6.07
N TRP A 306 -0.79 0.49 -6.11
CA TRP A 306 -1.71 1.49 -5.58
C TRP A 306 -2.71 1.90 -6.67
N THR A 307 -3.97 1.51 -6.49
CA THR A 307 -5.05 1.84 -7.42
C THR A 307 -6.20 2.51 -6.69
N ASN A 308 -7.07 3.19 -7.44
CA ASN A 308 -8.28 3.78 -6.90
C ASN A 308 -9.45 2.78 -6.85
N LYS A 309 -10.51 3.11 -6.10
CA LYS A 309 -11.71 2.27 -5.96
C LYS A 309 -12.45 2.05 -7.28
N LYS A 310 -12.59 3.10 -8.08
CA LYS A 310 -13.38 3.12 -9.32
C LYS A 310 -12.70 2.29 -10.41
N GLY A 311 -13.44 1.34 -10.98
CA GLY A 311 -13.04 0.57 -12.14
C GLY A 311 -14.18 0.39 -13.14
N PHE A 312 -14.01 -0.50 -14.10
CA PHE A 312 -15.05 -0.81 -15.09
C PHE A 312 -14.87 -2.20 -15.69
N GLY A 313 -15.97 -2.84 -16.04
CA GLY A 313 -15.95 -3.99 -16.95
C GLY A 313 -15.70 -3.51 -18.38
N LYS A 314 -14.76 -4.15 -19.07
CA LYS A 314 -14.39 -3.82 -20.45
C LYS A 314 -14.83 -4.94 -21.39
N GLN A 315 -15.95 -4.76 -22.06
CA GLN A 315 -16.37 -5.60 -23.16
C GLN A 315 -15.57 -5.26 -24.43
N ASN A 316 -15.50 -6.19 -25.39
CA ASN A 316 -14.78 -5.98 -26.66
C ASN A 316 -15.34 -4.81 -27.49
N THR A 317 -16.59 -4.42 -27.24
CA THR A 317 -17.29 -3.28 -27.85
C THR A 317 -17.04 -1.94 -27.12
N ASP A 318 -16.41 -1.93 -25.94
CA ASP A 318 -16.18 -0.73 -25.11
C ASP A 318 -14.94 0.09 -25.53
N ALA A 319 -14.48 -0.06 -26.77
CA ALA A 319 -13.40 0.75 -27.33
C ALA A 319 -13.74 2.26 -27.26
N ASP A 320 -15.02 2.62 -27.35
CA ASP A 320 -15.47 4.01 -27.28
C ASP A 320 -15.51 4.59 -25.87
N PHE A 321 -15.89 3.83 -24.84
CA PHE A 321 -15.91 4.38 -23.48
C PHE A 321 -14.50 4.53 -22.91
N SER A 322 -13.66 3.50 -23.08
CA SER A 322 -12.28 3.51 -22.55
C SER A 322 -11.37 4.57 -23.20
N SER A 323 -11.72 5.06 -24.40
CA SER A 323 -11.04 6.18 -25.06
C SER A 323 -11.58 7.57 -24.65
N LYS A 324 -12.77 7.63 -24.04
CA LYS A 324 -13.42 8.88 -23.58
C LYS A 324 -13.30 9.11 -22.07
N ILE A 325 -13.06 8.05 -21.28
CA ILE A 325 -12.82 8.17 -19.85
C ILE A 325 -11.35 8.41 -19.52
N ASN A 326 -11.09 9.27 -18.55
CA ASN A 326 -9.79 9.31 -17.89
C ASN A 326 -9.60 8.01 -17.09
N THR A 327 -9.10 6.98 -17.76
CA THR A 327 -8.82 5.65 -17.19
C THR A 327 -7.60 5.64 -16.27
N LYS A 328 -6.89 6.77 -16.17
CA LYS A 328 -5.66 6.89 -15.37
C LYS A 328 -6.00 6.73 -13.90
N GLY A 329 -5.24 5.88 -13.22
CA GLY A 329 -5.46 5.62 -11.79
C GLY A 329 -6.50 4.55 -11.49
N LEU A 330 -7.17 4.01 -12.52
CA LEU A 330 -8.28 3.07 -12.36
C LEU A 330 -7.82 1.62 -12.59
N TRP A 331 -8.78 0.70 -12.45
CA TRP A 331 -8.65 -0.71 -12.78
C TRP A 331 -9.78 -1.18 -13.71
N PHE A 332 -9.59 -2.30 -14.39
CA PHE A 332 -10.60 -2.90 -15.26
C PHE A 332 -10.50 -4.42 -15.27
N TYR A 333 -11.56 -5.07 -15.72
CA TYR A 333 -11.62 -6.50 -15.96
C TYR A 333 -12.43 -6.79 -17.23
N ASP A 334 -12.34 -8.00 -17.76
CA ASP A 334 -13.04 -8.40 -19.00
C ASP A 334 -13.59 -9.83 -18.94
N TRP A 335 -13.94 -10.28 -17.72
CA TRP A 335 -14.41 -11.65 -17.45
C TRP A 335 -13.45 -12.76 -17.89
N GLY A 336 -12.17 -12.44 -18.14
CA GLY A 336 -11.17 -13.39 -18.60
C GLY A 336 -9.80 -13.23 -17.94
N LEU A 337 -8.82 -13.93 -18.51
CA LEU A 337 -7.41 -13.91 -18.08
C LEU A 337 -6.47 -13.31 -19.15
N GLY A 338 -7.01 -12.90 -20.29
CA GLY A 338 -6.25 -12.65 -21.52
C GLY A 338 -5.54 -11.29 -21.57
N ARG A 339 -6.02 -10.27 -20.84
CA ARG A 339 -5.46 -8.90 -20.94
C ARG A 339 -4.24 -8.70 -20.07
N ASN A 340 -3.61 -7.54 -20.21
CA ASN A 340 -2.50 -7.10 -19.39
C ASN A 340 -2.81 -5.70 -18.86
N SER A 341 -2.27 -5.38 -17.68
CA SER A 341 -2.26 -3.98 -17.21
C SER A 341 -1.42 -3.13 -18.15
N THR A 342 -1.85 -1.90 -18.38
CA THR A 342 -0.94 -0.86 -18.88
C THR A 342 -0.27 -0.19 -17.68
N ILE A 343 0.57 0.81 -17.92
CA ILE A 343 1.19 1.57 -16.83
C ILE A 343 0.19 2.47 -16.08
N ASP A 344 -0.86 2.92 -16.76
CA ASP A 344 -1.87 3.84 -16.22
C ASP A 344 -3.17 3.14 -15.77
N LEU A 345 -3.39 1.90 -16.20
CA LEU A 345 -4.64 1.17 -16.01
C LEU A 345 -4.37 -0.29 -15.60
N ASN A 346 -4.87 -0.67 -14.42
CA ASN A 346 -4.61 -1.98 -13.82
C ASN A 346 -5.62 -3.05 -14.27
N TYR A 347 -5.13 -4.17 -14.79
CA TYR A 347 -5.98 -5.31 -15.12
C TYR A 347 -6.21 -6.20 -13.90
N ALA A 348 -7.48 -6.47 -13.60
CA ALA A 348 -7.92 -7.47 -12.64
C ALA A 348 -8.40 -8.71 -13.42
N PRO A 349 -7.60 -9.79 -13.52
CA PRO A 349 -8.04 -11.00 -14.19
C PRO A 349 -9.16 -11.69 -13.41
N LEU A 350 -10.07 -12.33 -14.15
CA LEU A 350 -11.19 -13.09 -13.63
C LEU A 350 -11.07 -14.56 -14.09
N SER A 351 -10.96 -15.47 -13.13
CA SER A 351 -11.07 -16.90 -13.34
C SER A 351 -12.55 -17.25 -13.45
N TRP A 352 -13.12 -17.14 -14.65
CA TRP A 352 -14.58 -17.16 -14.86
C TRP A 352 -15.27 -18.41 -14.35
N GLY A 353 -14.69 -19.58 -14.60
CA GLY A 353 -15.21 -20.86 -14.12
C GLY A 353 -14.11 -21.86 -13.85
N LYS A 354 -14.52 -23.11 -13.57
CA LYS A 354 -13.66 -24.25 -13.23
C LYS A 354 -12.40 -24.36 -14.10
N ASN A 355 -12.58 -24.27 -15.42
CA ASN A 355 -11.53 -24.53 -16.39
C ASN A 355 -10.52 -23.38 -16.55
N SER A 356 -10.68 -22.25 -15.85
CA SER A 356 -9.79 -21.10 -16.02
C SER A 356 -8.40 -21.31 -15.39
N LEU A 357 -8.29 -22.06 -14.28
CA LEU A 357 -7.05 -22.24 -13.50
C LEU A 357 -6.78 -23.71 -13.08
N ASP A 358 -7.48 -24.66 -13.68
CA ASP A 358 -7.43 -26.09 -13.36
C ASP A 358 -6.01 -26.69 -13.52
N THR A 359 -5.27 -26.32 -14.57
CA THR A 359 -3.93 -26.85 -14.85
C THR A 359 -2.79 -25.88 -14.47
N PRO A 360 -1.58 -26.39 -14.18
CA PRO A 360 -0.40 -25.56 -13.97
C PRO A 360 -0.12 -24.61 -15.15
N THR A 361 -0.28 -25.07 -16.39
CA THR A 361 -0.09 -24.24 -17.60
C THR A 361 -0.99 -23.02 -17.59
N LYS A 362 -2.28 -23.17 -17.28
CA LYS A 362 -3.21 -22.04 -17.22
C LYS A 362 -2.87 -21.09 -16.07
N ARG A 363 -2.52 -21.61 -14.90
CA ARG A 363 -2.04 -20.78 -13.77
C ARG A 363 -0.79 -19.97 -14.14
N ASN A 364 0.15 -20.57 -14.87
CA ASN A 364 1.37 -19.90 -15.29
C ASN A 364 1.11 -18.70 -16.21
N THR A 365 0.01 -18.69 -16.98
CA THR A 365 -0.37 -17.52 -17.79
C THR A 365 -0.65 -16.27 -16.94
N VAL A 366 -1.15 -16.46 -15.71
CA VAL A 366 -1.41 -15.37 -14.76
C VAL A 366 -0.14 -15.06 -13.95
N VAL A 367 0.58 -16.08 -13.49
CA VAL A 367 1.85 -15.94 -12.73
C VAL A 367 2.87 -15.08 -13.49
N ASN A 368 2.93 -15.20 -14.82
CA ASN A 368 3.89 -14.52 -15.68
C ASN A 368 3.53 -13.04 -15.99
N LYS A 369 2.35 -12.55 -15.57
CA LYS A 369 1.97 -11.15 -15.80
C LYS A 369 2.69 -10.24 -14.81
N SER A 370 3.56 -9.37 -15.31
CA SER A 370 4.39 -8.50 -14.47
C SER A 370 3.56 -7.55 -13.60
N ARG A 371 2.44 -7.00 -14.09
CA ARG A 371 1.67 -5.98 -13.38
C ARG A 371 0.38 -6.50 -12.74
N VAL A 372 0.25 -7.81 -12.56
CA VAL A 372 -0.92 -8.47 -11.94
C VAL A 372 -0.51 -9.07 -10.61
N THR A 373 -1.30 -8.77 -9.58
CA THR A 373 -1.01 -9.17 -8.18
C THR A 373 -2.23 -9.74 -7.46
N HIS A 374 -3.35 -9.80 -8.16
CA HIS A 374 -4.64 -10.26 -7.66
C HIS A 374 -5.31 -11.14 -8.72
N ILE A 375 -6.28 -11.95 -8.28
CA ILE A 375 -7.14 -12.76 -9.14
C ILE A 375 -8.57 -12.73 -8.58
N MET A 376 -9.57 -12.61 -9.46
CA MET A 376 -10.97 -12.77 -9.08
C MET A 376 -11.42 -14.21 -9.35
N SER A 377 -12.09 -14.81 -8.38
CA SER A 377 -12.71 -16.12 -8.53
C SER A 377 -14.14 -15.99 -9.07
N PHE A 378 -14.80 -17.12 -9.28
CA PHE A 378 -15.80 -17.38 -10.32
C PHE A 378 -16.92 -16.35 -10.46
N ASN A 379 -17.41 -16.22 -11.70
CA ASN A 379 -18.49 -15.30 -12.04
C ASN A 379 -19.85 -16.01 -12.00
N GLU A 380 -20.72 -15.60 -11.08
CA GLU A 380 -22.07 -16.13 -10.90
C GLU A 380 -22.11 -17.67 -10.89
N ALA A 381 -21.20 -18.25 -10.11
CA ALA A 381 -21.10 -19.71 -9.98
C ALA A 381 -22.31 -20.32 -9.27
N ASP A 382 -23.09 -19.53 -8.54
CA ASP A 382 -24.30 -19.94 -7.83
C ASP A 382 -25.44 -20.45 -8.75
N ASP A 383 -25.46 -20.05 -10.02
CA ASP A 383 -26.51 -20.47 -10.96
C ASP A 383 -26.18 -21.80 -11.65
N CYS A 384 -26.88 -22.88 -11.27
CA CYS A 384 -26.72 -24.20 -11.90
C CYS A 384 -27.21 -24.27 -13.35
N THR A 385 -27.92 -23.27 -13.86
CA THR A 385 -28.58 -23.27 -15.17
C THR A 385 -28.05 -22.21 -16.13
N ALA A 386 -27.20 -21.30 -15.65
CA ALA A 386 -26.54 -20.31 -16.49
C ALA A 386 -25.14 -19.95 -15.95
N GLN A 387 -24.46 -19.00 -16.59
CA GLN A 387 -23.17 -18.47 -16.16
C GLN A 387 -22.15 -19.58 -15.89
N SER A 388 -21.22 -19.40 -14.94
CA SER A 388 -20.17 -20.38 -14.68
C SER A 388 -20.65 -21.61 -13.92
N GLY A 389 -21.74 -21.48 -13.17
CA GLY A 389 -22.30 -22.55 -12.33
C GLY A 389 -22.80 -23.76 -13.11
N GLN A 390 -23.35 -23.55 -14.31
CA GLN A 390 -23.82 -24.62 -15.20
C GLN A 390 -22.70 -25.58 -15.68
N TYR A 391 -21.43 -25.18 -15.56
CA TYR A 391 -20.30 -25.95 -16.08
C TYR A 391 -19.55 -26.69 -14.98
N GLY A 392 -19.42 -28.01 -15.14
CA GLY A 392 -18.58 -28.83 -14.26
C GLY A 392 -19.03 -28.86 -12.81
N SER A 393 -20.35 -28.69 -12.58
CA SER A 393 -21.01 -28.63 -11.28
C SER A 393 -20.52 -27.50 -10.37
N LEU A 394 -20.10 -26.37 -10.95
CA LEU A 394 -19.50 -25.30 -10.16
C LEU A 394 -20.49 -24.61 -9.21
N CYS A 395 -21.81 -24.77 -9.43
CA CYS A 395 -22.83 -24.31 -8.48
C CYS A 395 -22.94 -25.16 -7.21
N ASP A 396 -22.37 -26.36 -7.20
CA ASP A 396 -22.25 -27.16 -5.98
C ASP A 396 -21.19 -26.55 -5.05
N HIS A 397 -21.50 -26.47 -3.75
CA HIS A 397 -20.66 -25.74 -2.80
C HIS A 397 -19.28 -26.39 -2.61
N ASP A 398 -19.22 -27.72 -2.55
CA ASP A 398 -17.97 -28.48 -2.39
C ASP A 398 -17.10 -28.33 -3.64
N THR A 399 -17.72 -28.43 -4.81
CA THR A 399 -17.06 -28.24 -6.10
C THR A 399 -16.49 -26.81 -6.23
N ALA A 400 -17.27 -25.79 -5.87
CA ALA A 400 -16.79 -24.40 -5.85
C ALA A 400 -15.60 -24.21 -4.91
N ALA A 401 -15.68 -24.74 -3.68
CA ALA A 401 -14.60 -24.65 -2.68
C ALA A 401 -13.32 -25.32 -3.18
N LEU A 402 -13.42 -26.53 -3.75
CA LEU A 402 -12.31 -27.28 -4.31
C LEU A 402 -11.60 -26.49 -5.43
N TRP A 403 -12.36 -25.96 -6.39
CA TRP A 403 -11.76 -25.26 -7.53
C TRP A 403 -11.27 -23.85 -7.15
N HIS A 404 -11.91 -23.18 -6.19
CA HIS A 404 -11.42 -21.90 -5.67
C HIS A 404 -9.99 -22.02 -5.11
N LYS A 405 -9.67 -23.14 -4.43
CA LYS A 405 -8.35 -23.45 -3.87
C LYS A 405 -7.22 -23.37 -4.91
N HIS A 406 -7.50 -23.57 -6.21
CA HIS A 406 -6.50 -23.44 -7.27
C HIS A 406 -5.96 -22.01 -7.42
N ALA A 407 -6.74 -20.98 -7.07
CA ALA A 407 -6.29 -19.59 -7.10
C ALA A 407 -5.17 -19.32 -6.07
N MET A 408 -5.16 -20.04 -4.93
CA MET A 408 -4.12 -19.91 -3.90
C MET A 408 -2.73 -20.28 -4.40
N LYS A 409 -2.65 -21.24 -5.33
CA LYS A 409 -1.39 -21.69 -5.94
C LYS A 409 -0.68 -20.59 -6.74
N LEU A 410 -1.37 -19.48 -7.03
CA LEU A 410 -0.77 -18.30 -7.65
C LEU A 410 0.04 -17.46 -6.65
N GLY A 411 -0.17 -17.61 -5.33
CA GLY A 411 0.45 -16.72 -4.33
C GLY A 411 0.04 -15.24 -4.50
N MET A 412 -1.12 -14.99 -5.10
CA MET A 412 -1.73 -13.67 -5.32
C MET A 412 -2.85 -13.42 -4.32
N ARG A 413 -3.29 -12.17 -4.19
CA ARG A 413 -4.46 -11.82 -3.37
C ARG A 413 -5.75 -12.18 -4.13
N ILE A 414 -6.72 -12.79 -3.45
CA ILE A 414 -7.85 -13.48 -4.09
C ILE A 414 -9.17 -12.80 -3.72
N VAL A 415 -9.93 -12.41 -4.73
CA VAL A 415 -11.35 -12.06 -4.57
C VAL A 415 -12.18 -13.33 -4.65
N SER A 416 -13.14 -13.48 -3.74
CA SER A 416 -14.08 -14.60 -3.71
C SER A 416 -14.83 -14.77 -5.02
N PRO A 417 -15.52 -15.91 -5.24
CA PRO A 417 -16.56 -15.96 -6.26
C PRO A 417 -17.55 -14.81 -6.04
N SER A 418 -17.96 -14.16 -7.14
CA SER A 418 -18.99 -13.13 -7.14
C SER A 418 -20.28 -13.77 -7.65
N GLY A 419 -21.20 -14.07 -6.75
CA GLY A 419 -22.48 -14.68 -7.13
C GLY A 419 -23.50 -13.64 -7.58
N ARG A 420 -24.69 -14.10 -8.02
CA ARG A 420 -25.82 -13.21 -8.28
C ARG A 420 -26.26 -12.44 -7.04
N GLU A 421 -27.02 -11.36 -7.26
CA GLU A 421 -27.56 -10.53 -6.18
C GLU A 421 -28.20 -11.37 -5.07
N GLY A 422 -27.72 -11.17 -3.83
CA GLY A 422 -28.24 -11.82 -2.64
C GLY A 422 -27.55 -13.13 -2.29
N THR A 423 -26.69 -13.65 -3.17
CA THR A 423 -26.00 -14.93 -2.94
C THR A 423 -24.71 -14.79 -2.13
N GLU A 424 -24.22 -13.56 -1.96
CA GLU A 424 -23.08 -13.24 -1.11
C GLU A 424 -23.31 -13.66 0.35
N THR A 425 -24.56 -13.68 0.83
CA THR A 425 -24.90 -14.12 2.22
C THR A 425 -25.60 -15.47 2.29
N THR A 426 -25.77 -16.18 1.17
CA THR A 426 -26.39 -17.52 1.12
C THR A 426 -25.43 -18.55 0.50
N TRP A 427 -25.28 -18.58 -0.81
CA TRP A 427 -24.43 -19.54 -1.52
C TRP A 427 -22.95 -19.38 -1.14
N LEU A 428 -22.39 -18.17 -1.25
CA LEU A 428 -20.98 -17.93 -0.92
C LEU A 428 -20.70 -18.19 0.56
N LYS A 429 -21.68 -17.93 1.42
CA LYS A 429 -21.62 -18.26 2.84
C LYS A 429 -21.43 -19.77 3.04
N LEU A 430 -22.18 -20.61 2.34
CA LEU A 430 -22.05 -22.07 2.41
C LEU A 430 -20.72 -22.58 1.83
N VAL A 431 -20.28 -22.05 0.68
CA VAL A 431 -18.93 -22.35 0.14
C VAL A 431 -17.86 -21.98 1.16
N ASN A 432 -17.99 -20.83 1.82
CA ASN A 432 -17.03 -20.37 2.83
C ASN A 432 -16.99 -21.28 4.07
N THR A 433 -18.11 -21.89 4.46
CA THR A 433 -18.13 -22.87 5.58
C THR A 433 -17.31 -24.13 5.28
N ILE A 434 -17.12 -24.48 4.00
CA ILE A 434 -16.24 -25.57 3.56
C ILE A 434 -14.79 -25.09 3.44
N MET A 435 -14.58 -23.88 2.92
CA MET A 435 -13.24 -23.31 2.70
C MET A 435 -12.47 -23.01 3.98
N VAL A 436 -13.13 -22.44 5.00
CA VAL A 436 -12.47 -21.99 6.24
C VAL A 436 -11.78 -23.13 7.00
N PRO A 437 -12.43 -24.29 7.27
CA PRO A 437 -11.77 -25.41 7.93
C PRO A 437 -10.56 -25.96 7.17
N GLU A 438 -10.60 -25.91 5.83
CA GLU A 438 -9.52 -26.35 4.94
C GLU A 438 -8.40 -25.31 4.79
N GLY A 439 -8.51 -24.15 5.46
CA GLY A 439 -7.57 -23.04 5.35
C GLY A 439 -7.61 -22.33 4.01
N THR A 440 -8.61 -22.60 3.16
CA THR A 440 -8.76 -21.96 1.86
C THR A 440 -9.12 -20.49 2.05
N ARG A 441 -8.31 -19.57 1.49
CA ARG A 441 -8.43 -18.14 1.77
C ARG A 441 -9.28 -17.40 0.76
N MET A 442 -10.01 -16.42 1.24
CA MET A 442 -10.45 -15.26 0.49
C MET A 442 -9.82 -14.03 1.13
N ASP A 443 -9.28 -13.12 0.32
CA ASP A 443 -8.69 -11.88 0.81
C ASP A 443 -9.64 -10.68 0.66
N VAL A 444 -10.65 -10.83 -0.19
CA VAL A 444 -11.68 -9.85 -0.55
C VAL A 444 -12.97 -10.59 -0.95
N ILE A 445 -14.13 -10.05 -0.62
CA ILE A 445 -15.43 -10.56 -1.07
C ILE A 445 -15.85 -9.88 -2.38
N GLY A 446 -16.13 -10.67 -3.41
CA GLY A 446 -16.75 -10.23 -4.65
C GLY A 446 -18.28 -10.19 -4.54
N MET A 447 -18.91 -9.16 -5.12
CA MET A 447 -20.34 -8.93 -5.01
C MET A 447 -20.92 -8.31 -6.29
N HIS A 448 -22.06 -8.85 -6.75
CA HIS A 448 -22.90 -8.25 -7.79
C HIS A 448 -24.22 -7.74 -7.22
N TRP A 449 -24.78 -6.67 -7.79
CA TRP A 449 -26.07 -6.13 -7.36
C TRP A 449 -26.84 -5.39 -8.45
N TYR A 450 -28.10 -5.74 -8.68
CA TYR A 450 -28.87 -5.26 -9.84
C TYR A 450 -30.29 -4.77 -9.49
N ASP A 451 -30.58 -4.64 -8.20
CA ASP A 451 -31.89 -4.36 -7.64
C ASP A 451 -33.02 -5.28 -8.11
N TRP A 452 -32.73 -6.55 -8.42
CA TRP A 452 -33.76 -7.50 -8.85
C TRP A 452 -34.84 -7.69 -7.79
N GLY A 453 -34.46 -7.71 -6.51
CA GLY A 453 -35.40 -7.81 -5.40
C GLY A 453 -36.29 -6.58 -5.21
N GLY A 454 -35.93 -5.44 -5.82
CA GLY A 454 -36.63 -4.16 -5.71
C GLY A 454 -37.62 -3.87 -6.85
N LEU A 455 -37.79 -4.77 -7.83
CA LEU A 455 -38.64 -4.52 -9.00
C LEU A 455 -40.12 -4.30 -8.66
N ASN A 456 -40.63 -4.99 -7.63
CA ASN A 456 -42.01 -4.85 -7.15
C ASN A 456 -42.12 -3.88 -5.96
N SER A 457 -41.13 -3.02 -5.75
CA SER A 457 -41.04 -2.06 -4.64
C SER A 457 -40.88 -0.63 -5.14
N ALA A 458 -40.79 0.33 -4.22
CA ALA A 458 -40.50 1.72 -4.55
C ALA A 458 -39.24 1.85 -5.43
N SER A 459 -39.43 2.49 -6.58
CA SER A 459 -38.45 2.61 -7.66
C SER A 459 -37.75 3.97 -7.69
N ASP A 460 -37.95 4.82 -6.68
CA ASP A 460 -37.21 6.06 -6.54
C ASP A 460 -35.74 5.78 -6.15
N ALA A 461 -34.86 6.72 -6.48
CA ALA A 461 -33.42 6.55 -6.32
C ALA A 461 -32.99 6.33 -4.86
N ASN A 462 -33.66 6.95 -3.88
CA ASN A 462 -33.32 6.79 -2.45
C ASN A 462 -33.65 5.38 -1.96
N SER A 463 -34.81 4.85 -2.37
CA SER A 463 -35.20 3.48 -2.04
C SER A 463 -34.23 2.45 -2.65
N ILE A 464 -33.85 2.63 -3.92
CA ILE A 464 -32.87 1.79 -4.61
C ILE A 464 -31.50 1.85 -3.90
N PHE A 465 -31.01 3.07 -3.64
CA PHE A 465 -29.74 3.28 -2.94
C PHE A 465 -29.75 2.66 -1.53
N THR A 466 -30.85 2.78 -0.79
CA THR A 466 -30.99 2.18 0.54
C THR A 466 -30.88 0.66 0.48
N ARG A 467 -31.51 0.00 -0.50
CA ARG A 467 -31.41 -1.45 -0.68
C ARG A 467 -29.97 -1.88 -1.02
N PHE A 468 -29.33 -1.18 -1.97
CA PHE A 468 -27.92 -1.42 -2.32
C PHE A 468 -27.00 -1.29 -1.11
N LYS A 469 -27.07 -0.16 -0.41
CA LYS A 469 -26.28 0.13 0.80
C LYS A 469 -26.47 -0.95 1.87
N ASN A 470 -27.72 -1.35 2.13
CA ASN A 470 -28.01 -2.38 3.12
C ASN A 470 -27.42 -3.74 2.75
N LYS A 471 -27.40 -4.10 1.45
CA LYS A 471 -26.76 -5.34 0.98
C LYS A 471 -25.25 -5.32 1.17
N VAL A 472 -24.58 -4.23 0.80
CA VAL A 472 -23.13 -4.08 1.00
C VAL A 472 -22.77 -4.13 2.49
N ILE A 473 -23.54 -3.45 3.36
CA ILE A 473 -23.36 -3.49 4.82
C ILE A 473 -23.56 -4.91 5.37
N ALA A 474 -24.60 -5.63 4.92
CA ALA A 474 -24.86 -7.00 5.37
C ALA A 474 -23.72 -7.95 4.99
N CYS A 475 -23.20 -7.83 3.76
CA CYS A 475 -22.03 -8.57 3.31
C CYS A 475 -20.80 -8.29 4.20
N TYR A 476 -20.49 -7.01 4.44
CA TYR A 476 -19.37 -6.64 5.31
C TYR A 476 -19.57 -7.14 6.74
N ASN A 477 -20.79 -7.05 7.28
CA ASN A 477 -21.09 -7.49 8.63
C ASN A 477 -20.91 -8.99 8.83
N TYR A 478 -21.16 -9.79 7.79
CA TYR A 478 -20.93 -11.23 7.85
C TYR A 478 -19.45 -11.59 7.73
N TYR A 479 -18.75 -11.07 6.72
CA TYR A 479 -17.37 -11.50 6.43
C TYR A 479 -16.27 -10.71 7.14
N LYS A 480 -16.53 -9.44 7.49
CA LYS A 480 -15.54 -8.49 8.03
C LYS A 480 -14.27 -8.35 7.14
N MET A 481 -14.45 -8.58 5.84
CA MET A 481 -13.44 -8.50 4.79
C MET A 481 -13.74 -7.32 3.84
N PRO A 482 -12.75 -6.80 3.11
CA PRO A 482 -12.98 -5.83 2.05
C PRO A 482 -13.90 -6.39 0.97
N ILE A 483 -14.66 -5.50 0.31
CA ILE A 483 -15.62 -5.86 -0.73
C ILE A 483 -15.18 -5.24 -2.06
N TRP A 484 -15.20 -6.04 -3.13
CA TRP A 484 -15.18 -5.58 -4.51
C TRP A 484 -16.58 -5.76 -5.10
N ILE A 485 -17.23 -4.65 -5.43
CA ILE A 485 -18.53 -4.65 -6.10
C ILE A 485 -18.25 -4.62 -7.60
N THR A 486 -18.02 -5.80 -8.17
CA THR A 486 -17.54 -5.94 -9.55
C THR A 486 -18.62 -5.64 -10.58
N GLU A 487 -19.90 -5.75 -10.19
CA GLU A 487 -21.02 -5.36 -11.04
C GLU A 487 -22.13 -4.74 -10.21
N PHE A 488 -22.58 -3.53 -10.60
CA PHE A 488 -23.82 -3.00 -10.05
C PHE A 488 -24.56 -2.04 -10.98
N ASN A 489 -25.90 -2.04 -10.91
CA ASN A 489 -26.76 -1.00 -11.49
C ASN A 489 -28.15 -0.97 -10.83
N ALA A 490 -28.96 0.04 -11.14
CA ALA A 490 -30.32 0.22 -10.61
C ALA A 490 -31.39 -0.58 -11.38
N ASN A 491 -31.03 -1.76 -11.89
CA ASN A 491 -31.82 -2.63 -12.77
C ASN A 491 -31.97 -2.13 -14.22
N LYS A 492 -31.74 -3.02 -15.19
CA LYS A 492 -31.78 -2.70 -16.63
C LYS A 492 -33.13 -2.18 -17.14
N ASN A 493 -34.23 -2.57 -16.49
CA ASN A 493 -35.58 -2.19 -16.90
C ASN A 493 -35.97 -0.77 -16.47
N ARG A 494 -35.14 -0.09 -15.68
CA ARG A 494 -35.40 1.29 -15.24
C ARG A 494 -34.81 2.31 -16.21
N LEU A 495 -35.50 3.44 -16.33
CA LEU A 495 -35.08 4.55 -17.19
C LEU A 495 -33.76 5.17 -16.72
N ARG A 496 -33.07 5.81 -17.67
CA ARG A 496 -31.80 6.50 -17.43
C ARG A 496 -31.81 7.48 -16.27
N ALA A 497 -32.86 8.29 -16.16
CA ALA A 497 -32.99 9.25 -15.07
C ALA A 497 -32.93 8.58 -13.68
N THR A 498 -33.47 7.36 -13.54
CA THR A 498 -33.41 6.59 -12.29
C THR A 498 -32.01 6.03 -12.04
N GLN A 499 -31.34 5.52 -13.09
CA GLN A 499 -29.95 5.07 -13.02
C GLN A 499 -29.01 6.20 -12.58
N ASP A 500 -29.16 7.37 -13.19
CA ASP A 500 -28.36 8.57 -12.91
C ASP A 500 -28.55 9.05 -11.46
N ALA A 501 -29.80 9.18 -11.01
CA ALA A 501 -30.10 9.60 -9.66
C ALA A 501 -29.60 8.59 -8.62
N PHE A 502 -29.67 7.28 -8.90
CA PHE A 502 -29.07 6.26 -8.04
C PHE A 502 -27.55 6.41 -7.96
N LEU A 503 -26.86 6.61 -9.09
CA LEU A 503 -25.41 6.76 -9.11
C LEU A 503 -24.94 8.01 -8.35
N GLN A 504 -25.67 9.12 -8.44
CA GLN A 504 -25.38 10.34 -7.69
C GLN A 504 -25.43 10.12 -6.17
N LEU A 505 -26.20 9.14 -5.68
CA LEU A 505 -26.22 8.74 -4.27
C LEU A 505 -25.16 7.67 -3.95
N ALA A 506 -25.05 6.66 -4.81
CA ALA A 506 -24.21 5.49 -4.57
C ALA A 506 -22.72 5.81 -4.64
N LEU A 507 -22.27 6.57 -5.64
CA LEU A 507 -20.84 6.80 -5.88
C LEU A 507 -20.15 7.55 -4.73
N PRO A 508 -20.68 8.68 -4.19
CA PRO A 508 -20.07 9.33 -3.03
C PRO A 508 -20.02 8.43 -1.79
N TRP A 509 -21.05 7.60 -1.59
CA TRP A 509 -21.08 6.66 -0.47
C TRP A 509 -20.04 5.55 -0.62
N LEU A 510 -19.88 4.97 -1.82
CA LEU A 510 -18.84 3.98 -2.11
C LEU A 510 -17.44 4.53 -1.87
N GLU A 511 -17.19 5.78 -2.28
CA GLU A 511 -15.91 6.45 -2.05
C GLU A 511 -15.64 6.68 -0.55
N ALA A 512 -16.65 7.10 0.21
CA ALA A 512 -16.53 7.31 1.67
C ALA A 512 -16.49 6.02 2.50
N THR A 513 -16.83 4.87 1.93
CA THR A 513 -16.94 3.60 2.68
C THR A 513 -15.61 2.85 2.69
N PRO A 514 -14.94 2.67 3.84
CA PRO A 514 -13.57 2.17 3.89
C PRO A 514 -13.41 0.69 3.53
N TYR A 515 -14.43 -0.14 3.83
CA TYR A 515 -14.43 -1.57 3.50
C TYR A 515 -14.90 -1.88 2.08
N VAL A 516 -15.33 -0.87 1.32
CA VAL A 516 -15.48 -0.99 -0.14
C VAL A 516 -14.13 -0.69 -0.74
N GLU A 517 -13.43 -1.74 -1.15
CA GLU A 517 -12.08 -1.62 -1.70
C GLU A 517 -12.12 -1.26 -3.19
N ARG A 518 -13.07 -1.82 -3.95
CA ARG A 518 -13.25 -1.48 -5.37
C ARG A 518 -14.71 -1.59 -5.81
N TYR A 519 -15.07 -0.85 -6.85
CA TYR A 519 -16.37 -0.98 -7.50
C TYR A 519 -16.28 -0.75 -9.02
N ALA A 520 -17.19 -1.37 -9.77
CA ALA A 520 -17.34 -1.16 -11.21
C ALA A 520 -18.83 -1.13 -11.59
N TYR A 521 -19.29 0.02 -12.09
CA TYR A 521 -20.66 0.12 -12.60
C TYR A 521 -20.80 -0.77 -13.83
N PHE A 522 -21.85 -1.58 -13.85
CA PHE A 522 -22.14 -2.48 -14.97
C PHE A 522 -23.25 -1.89 -15.81
N GLN A 523 -22.89 -1.41 -17.01
CA GLN A 523 -23.83 -0.81 -17.95
C GLN A 523 -24.95 -1.81 -18.27
N PRO A 524 -26.22 -1.51 -17.95
CA PRO A 524 -27.31 -2.43 -18.23
C PRO A 524 -27.55 -2.58 -19.74
N ASP A 525 -27.78 -3.82 -20.16
CA ASP A 525 -28.23 -4.12 -21.52
C ASP A 525 -29.51 -3.34 -21.87
N GLY A 526 -29.60 -2.85 -23.12
CA GLY A 526 -30.76 -2.08 -23.60
C GLY A 526 -30.62 -0.56 -23.52
N GLY A 527 -29.45 -0.04 -23.13
CA GLY A 527 -29.12 1.37 -23.35
C GLY A 527 -29.57 2.35 -22.25
N ASN A 528 -30.34 1.92 -21.25
CA ASN A 528 -30.84 2.82 -20.20
C ASN A 528 -29.77 3.32 -19.23
N GLY A 529 -28.60 2.69 -19.17
CA GLY A 529 -27.48 3.13 -18.31
C GLY A 529 -26.15 3.08 -19.04
N SER A 530 -26.13 3.03 -20.37
CA SER A 530 -24.88 2.99 -21.12
C SER A 530 -24.12 4.31 -20.98
N PHE A 531 -22.80 4.23 -20.88
CA PHE A 531 -21.91 5.38 -20.78
C PHE A 531 -21.84 6.21 -22.05
N VAL A 532 -22.01 5.58 -23.21
CA VAL A 532 -22.06 6.23 -24.52
C VAL A 532 -23.38 5.92 -25.24
N ASP A 533 -23.83 6.84 -26.07
CA ASP A 533 -24.98 6.63 -26.97
C ASP A 533 -24.56 5.94 -28.28
N THR A 534 -25.51 5.68 -29.17
CA THR A 534 -25.28 5.01 -30.47
C THR A 534 -24.43 5.83 -31.44
N SER A 535 -24.26 7.13 -31.19
CA SER A 535 -23.37 8.02 -31.95
C SER A 535 -21.99 8.16 -31.30
N GLY A 536 -21.76 7.44 -30.21
CA GLY A 536 -20.52 7.47 -29.44
C GLY A 536 -20.41 8.66 -28.48
N ASN A 537 -21.42 9.52 -28.31
CA ASN A 537 -21.31 10.63 -27.35
C ASN A 537 -21.48 10.14 -25.91
N LEU A 538 -20.83 10.82 -24.96
CA LEU A 538 -21.04 10.53 -23.54
C LEU A 538 -22.48 10.85 -23.14
N THR A 539 -23.14 9.90 -22.50
CA THR A 539 -24.48 10.09 -21.93
C THR A 539 -24.41 10.81 -20.59
N THR A 540 -25.56 11.14 -19.99
CA THR A 540 -25.60 11.64 -18.62
C THR A 540 -25.00 10.66 -17.62
N THR A 541 -25.29 9.36 -17.76
CA THR A 541 -24.69 8.29 -16.94
C THR A 541 -23.17 8.23 -17.12
N GLY A 542 -22.70 8.31 -18.37
CA GLY A 542 -21.28 8.39 -18.71
C GLY A 542 -20.58 9.56 -18.01
N ASN A 543 -21.18 10.75 -18.06
CA ASN A 543 -20.65 11.94 -17.41
C ASN A 543 -20.63 11.82 -15.87
N ILE A 544 -21.68 11.28 -15.25
CA ILE A 544 -21.73 11.05 -13.80
C ILE A 544 -20.58 10.12 -13.38
N TYR A 545 -20.43 8.97 -14.04
CA TYR A 545 -19.40 8.00 -13.69
C TYR A 545 -17.99 8.52 -14.00
N LEU A 546 -17.81 9.25 -15.11
CA LEU A 546 -16.55 9.90 -15.49
C LEU A 546 -16.09 10.88 -14.42
N ASN A 547 -16.97 11.81 -14.03
CA ASN A 547 -16.65 12.94 -13.15
C ASN A 547 -16.53 12.56 -11.67
N GLN A 548 -16.96 11.36 -11.28
CA GLN A 548 -16.72 10.87 -9.92
C GLN A 548 -15.21 10.75 -9.66
N VAL A 549 -14.68 11.59 -8.78
CA VAL A 549 -13.30 11.45 -8.29
C VAL A 549 -13.22 10.19 -7.43
N SER A 550 -12.18 9.39 -7.65
CA SER A 550 -11.99 8.14 -6.92
C SER A 550 -10.85 8.23 -5.92
N THR A 551 -11.08 7.63 -4.76
CA THR A 551 -10.16 7.57 -3.62
C THR A 551 -9.33 6.29 -3.67
N PRO A 552 -8.25 6.20 -2.86
CA PRO A 552 -7.49 4.99 -2.67
C PRO A 552 -8.33 3.72 -2.42
N SER A 553 -8.01 2.63 -3.14
CA SER A 553 -8.72 1.35 -3.00
C SER A 553 -8.60 0.77 -1.59
N ILE A 554 -7.40 0.79 -1.02
CA ILE A 554 -7.15 0.38 0.37
C ILE A 554 -6.58 1.58 1.11
N PRO A 555 -7.35 2.20 2.04
CA PRO A 555 -6.81 3.23 2.90
C PRO A 555 -5.73 2.63 3.82
N GLN A 556 -4.65 3.37 4.06
CA GLN A 556 -3.46 2.89 4.77
C GLN A 556 -3.78 2.28 6.15
N GLU A 557 -4.73 2.86 6.87
CA GLU A 557 -5.16 2.40 8.19
C GLU A 557 -5.77 0.99 8.19
N TYR A 558 -6.26 0.52 7.03
CA TYR A 558 -6.92 -0.78 6.92
C TYR A 558 -6.07 -1.88 6.25
N VAL A 559 -4.89 -1.55 5.73
CA VAL A 559 -4.05 -2.44 4.89
C VAL A 559 -3.78 -3.81 5.52
N ASN A 560 -3.66 -3.90 6.85
CA ASN A 560 -3.43 -5.15 7.58
C ASN A 560 -4.45 -5.42 8.70
N SER A 561 -5.54 -4.65 8.78
CA SER A 561 -6.55 -4.76 9.85
C SER A 561 -7.68 -5.74 9.54
N TYR A 562 -7.81 -6.18 8.28
CA TYR A 562 -8.92 -7.01 7.84
C TYR A 562 -8.81 -8.48 8.30
N VAL A 563 -9.98 -9.06 8.58
CA VAL A 563 -10.12 -10.47 8.95
C VAL A 563 -9.72 -11.34 7.77
N ASN A 564 -8.92 -12.38 8.01
CA ASN A 564 -8.56 -13.38 7.00
C ASN A 564 -8.80 -14.81 7.52
N ASN A 565 -8.49 -15.81 6.71
CA ASN A 565 -8.60 -17.23 7.05
C ASN A 565 -7.81 -17.67 8.31
N LEU A 566 -6.83 -16.87 8.79
CA LEU A 566 -6.18 -17.14 10.09
C LEU A 566 -7.08 -16.75 11.27
N GLN A 567 -7.93 -15.74 11.10
CA GLN A 567 -8.80 -15.17 12.13
C GLN A 567 -10.24 -15.67 12.03
N SER A 568 -10.70 -16.14 10.86
CA SER A 568 -12.04 -16.72 10.70
C SER A 568 -12.23 -18.03 11.47
N ARG A 569 -11.14 -18.76 11.78
CA ARG A 569 -11.16 -19.90 12.72
C ARG A 569 -11.13 -19.49 14.20
N MET A 570 -10.81 -18.22 14.49
CA MET A 570 -10.91 -17.64 15.84
C MET A 570 -12.26 -16.98 16.11
N SER A 571 -13.14 -16.95 15.10
CA SER A 571 -14.46 -16.35 15.18
C SER A 571 -15.48 -17.27 14.52
N GLU A 572 -15.58 -18.51 15.01
CA GLU A 572 -16.93 -18.97 15.27
C GLU A 572 -17.53 -17.93 16.20
N VAL A 573 -18.37 -17.08 15.62
CA VAL A 573 -19.40 -16.35 16.33
C VAL A 573 -20.22 -17.44 17.01
N THR A 574 -19.77 -17.85 18.21
CA THR A 574 -20.68 -18.35 19.22
C THR A 574 -21.74 -17.28 19.30
N THR A 575 -22.97 -17.67 18.98
CA THR A 575 -24.16 -16.91 19.33
C THR A 575 -23.90 -16.32 20.70
N VAL A 576 -23.78 -14.99 20.79
CA VAL A 576 -23.69 -14.30 22.07
C VAL A 576 -25.07 -14.48 22.70
N HIS A 577 -25.29 -15.62 23.33
CA HIS A 577 -25.96 -15.59 24.61
C HIS A 577 -25.15 -14.59 25.44
N ASN A 578 -25.83 -13.67 26.11
CA ASN A 578 -25.20 -12.88 27.17
C ASN A 578 -24.65 -13.85 28.23
N VAL A 579 -23.51 -14.46 27.96
CA VAL A 579 -22.70 -15.17 28.93
C VAL A 579 -21.80 -14.08 29.46
N ILE A 580 -22.11 -13.66 30.68
CA ILE A 580 -21.09 -13.13 31.58
C ILE A 580 -20.04 -14.24 31.63
N VAL A 581 -18.99 -14.14 30.81
CA VAL A 581 -17.84 -15.03 30.94
C VAL A 581 -17.09 -14.50 32.14
N ASP A 582 -17.32 -15.12 33.30
CA ASP A 582 -16.40 -15.05 34.42
C ASP A 582 -15.05 -15.58 33.91
N LYS A 583 -14.19 -14.68 33.42
CA LYS A 583 -12.84 -15.08 33.04
C LYS A 583 -12.12 -15.44 34.33
N GLU A 584 -11.48 -16.59 34.36
CA GLU A 584 -10.63 -16.95 35.48
C GLU A 584 -9.38 -16.03 35.48
N ARG A 585 -8.86 -15.76 36.68
CA ARG A 585 -7.58 -15.04 36.84
C ARG A 585 -6.43 -16.02 36.72
N LEU A 586 -5.31 -15.57 36.17
CA LEU A 586 -4.10 -16.39 36.17
C LEU A 586 -3.56 -16.49 37.59
N GLU A 587 -3.36 -17.72 38.07
CA GLU A 587 -2.64 -17.94 39.32
C GLU A 587 -1.13 -17.87 39.04
N TYR A 588 -0.43 -16.96 39.69
CA TYR A 588 1.01 -16.83 39.52
C TYR A 588 1.71 -16.47 40.83
N GLN A 589 2.98 -16.86 40.92
CA GLN A 589 3.88 -16.49 41.99
C GLN A 589 5.09 -15.79 41.37
N PHE A 590 5.30 -14.54 41.77
CA PHE A 590 6.46 -13.77 41.35
C PHE A 590 7.30 -13.39 42.56
N ASN A 591 8.56 -13.81 42.58
CA ASN A 591 9.54 -13.38 43.55
C ASN A 591 10.40 -12.27 42.95
N ALA A 592 10.19 -11.05 43.43
CA ALA A 592 10.86 -9.86 42.92
C ALA A 592 12.38 -9.85 43.20
N ALA A 593 12.83 -10.46 44.30
CA ALA A 593 14.24 -10.41 44.71
C ALA A 593 15.16 -11.22 43.77
N ASN A 594 14.65 -12.32 43.21
CA ASN A 594 15.38 -13.19 42.28
C ASN A 594 14.78 -13.22 40.87
N LYS A 595 13.72 -12.43 40.60
CA LYS A 595 12.99 -12.39 39.33
C LYS A 595 12.51 -13.76 38.86
N HIS A 596 12.07 -14.60 39.81
CA HIS A 596 11.49 -15.90 39.52
C HIS A 596 9.98 -15.78 39.36
N LEU A 597 9.46 -16.32 38.27
CA LEU A 597 8.05 -16.38 37.98
C LEU A 597 7.62 -17.83 37.77
N VAL A 598 6.54 -18.22 38.43
CA VAL A 598 5.79 -19.45 38.14
C VAL A 598 4.36 -19.04 37.85
N VAL A 599 3.79 -19.52 36.74
CA VAL A 599 2.36 -19.41 36.46
C VAL A 599 1.76 -20.79 36.62
N ASN A 600 0.80 -20.94 37.53
CA ASN A 600 0.16 -22.21 37.82
C ASN A 600 -1.08 -22.33 36.94
N SER A 601 -1.18 -23.45 36.21
CA SER A 601 -2.38 -23.76 35.44
C SER A 601 -2.42 -25.23 35.07
N ALA A 602 -3.57 -25.87 35.23
CA ALA A 602 -3.81 -27.24 34.76
C ALA A 602 -4.32 -27.29 33.31
N THR A 603 -4.71 -26.15 32.73
CA THR A 603 -5.47 -26.06 31.47
C THR A 603 -4.75 -25.29 30.36
N LEU A 604 -3.74 -24.48 30.71
CA LEU A 604 -3.01 -23.67 29.75
C LEU A 604 -1.73 -24.37 29.28
N ASP A 605 -1.51 -24.37 27.96
CA ASP A 605 -0.24 -24.79 27.36
C ASP A 605 0.84 -23.71 27.44
N SER A 606 0.43 -22.43 27.46
CA SER A 606 1.36 -21.30 27.52
C SER A 606 0.71 -20.01 28.04
N VAL A 607 1.53 -19.15 28.64
CA VAL A 607 1.20 -17.79 29.06
C VAL A 607 2.23 -16.82 28.51
N ASN A 608 1.78 -15.68 27.96
CA ASN A 608 2.69 -14.68 27.42
C ASN A 608 3.01 -13.61 28.47
N LEU A 609 4.29 -13.29 28.64
CA LEU A 609 4.75 -12.08 29.31
C LEU A 609 4.94 -10.98 28.26
N LEU A 610 4.19 -9.89 28.37
CA LEU A 610 4.20 -8.76 27.45
C LEU A 610 4.71 -7.48 28.12
N ASP A 611 5.32 -6.59 27.35
CA ASP A 611 5.52 -5.19 27.74
C ASP A 611 4.23 -4.36 27.62
N LEU A 612 4.28 -3.09 28.02
CA LEU A 612 3.15 -2.17 27.93
C LEU A 612 2.79 -1.79 26.48
N GLN A 613 3.67 -2.07 25.52
CA GLN A 613 3.44 -1.87 24.09
C GLN A 613 2.79 -3.11 23.44
N GLY A 614 2.53 -4.16 24.23
CA GLY A 614 1.93 -5.41 23.78
C GLY A 614 2.90 -6.34 23.05
N MET A 615 4.21 -6.11 23.14
CA MET A 615 5.21 -7.03 22.61
C MET A 615 5.42 -8.19 23.56
N ILE A 616 5.41 -9.41 23.03
CA ILE A 616 5.71 -10.62 23.82
C ILE A 616 7.21 -10.68 24.06
N LEU A 617 7.60 -10.62 25.33
CA LEU A 617 8.99 -10.74 25.78
C LEU A 617 9.38 -12.19 26.02
N LYS A 618 8.45 -13.00 26.53
CA LYS A 618 8.69 -14.41 26.83
C LYS A 618 7.38 -15.19 26.83
N GLN A 619 7.39 -16.39 26.26
CA GLN A 619 6.32 -17.36 26.42
C GLN A 619 6.68 -18.29 27.59
N ILE A 620 5.76 -18.46 28.53
CA ILE A 620 5.93 -19.18 29.79
C ILE A 620 5.13 -20.48 29.69
N THR A 621 5.79 -21.60 29.94
CA THR A 621 5.12 -22.88 30.14
C THR A 621 4.59 -22.94 31.57
N PRO A 622 3.29 -23.17 31.80
CA PRO A 622 2.75 -23.25 33.15
C PRO A 622 3.40 -24.36 33.99
N ASN A 623 3.38 -24.17 35.31
CA ASN A 623 3.98 -25.06 36.32
C ASN A 623 5.49 -25.23 36.20
N THR A 624 6.17 -24.34 35.46
CA THR A 624 7.63 -24.29 35.38
C THR A 624 8.19 -23.00 35.98
N LEU A 625 9.36 -23.10 36.61
CA LEU A 625 10.09 -21.96 37.14
C LEU A 625 10.78 -21.20 36.00
N ILE A 626 10.40 -19.94 35.81
CA ILE A 626 11.00 -19.06 34.82
C ILE A 626 11.84 -17.99 35.51
N VAL A 627 13.11 -17.90 35.13
CA VAL A 627 14.01 -16.82 35.54
C VAL A 627 13.93 -15.68 34.52
N LEU A 628 13.69 -14.45 34.99
CA LEU A 628 13.55 -13.23 34.17
C LEU A 628 14.78 -12.30 34.26
N SER A 629 15.97 -12.88 34.36
CA SER A 629 17.24 -12.15 34.58
C SER A 629 17.62 -11.13 33.50
N GLY A 630 17.05 -11.24 32.29
CA GLY A 630 17.25 -10.28 31.19
C GLY A 630 16.11 -9.27 30.99
N VAL A 631 15.07 -9.29 31.83
CA VAL A 631 13.93 -8.38 31.70
C VAL A 631 14.18 -7.09 32.51
N PRO A 632 14.15 -5.90 31.87
CA PRO A 632 14.35 -4.61 32.55
C PRO A 632 13.36 -4.37 33.68
N ALA A 633 13.66 -3.43 34.58
CA ALA A 633 12.67 -2.97 35.55
C ALA A 633 11.50 -2.29 34.83
N GLY A 634 10.26 -2.61 35.19
CA GLY A 634 9.07 -2.11 34.51
C GLY A 634 7.78 -2.87 34.83
N ILE A 635 6.67 -2.37 34.29
CA ILE A 635 5.36 -3.03 34.36
C ILE A 635 5.20 -3.94 33.14
N TYR A 636 4.77 -5.16 33.38
CA TYR A 636 4.54 -6.20 32.40
C TYR A 636 3.16 -6.80 32.57
N ILE A 637 2.69 -7.49 31.53
CA ILE A 637 1.37 -8.12 31.50
C ILE A 637 1.55 -9.62 31.28
N LEU A 638 0.91 -10.45 32.10
CA LEU A 638 0.67 -11.85 31.78
C LEU A 638 -0.66 -11.98 31.07
N ALA A 639 -0.66 -12.62 29.90
CA ALA A 639 -1.88 -12.86 29.15
C ALA A 639 -1.94 -14.29 28.61
N ALA A 640 -3.12 -14.89 28.75
CA ALA A 640 -3.47 -16.17 28.16
C ALA A 640 -4.90 -16.11 27.62
N ASN A 641 -5.19 -16.89 26.59
CA ASN A 641 -6.52 -16.89 25.99
C ASN A 641 -7.55 -17.47 26.98
N GLY A 642 -8.68 -16.79 27.16
CA GLY A 642 -9.73 -17.19 28.11
C GLY A 642 -9.55 -16.68 29.55
N PHE A 643 -8.44 -16.02 29.88
CA PHE A 643 -8.14 -15.51 31.23
C PHE A 643 -8.14 -13.98 31.30
N HIS A 644 -8.28 -13.42 32.52
CA HIS A 644 -7.92 -12.03 32.76
C HIS A 644 -6.42 -11.82 32.62
N THR A 645 -6.04 -10.66 32.07
CA THR A 645 -4.63 -10.25 32.04
C THR A 645 -4.17 -9.82 33.43
N GLU A 646 -3.02 -10.32 33.88
CA GLU A 646 -2.45 -9.96 35.18
C GLU A 646 -1.27 -8.99 35.01
N LYS A 647 -1.13 -8.04 35.92
CA LYS A 647 0.00 -7.10 35.91
C LYS A 647 1.11 -7.62 36.82
N ILE A 648 2.32 -7.66 36.29
CA ILE A 648 3.55 -7.92 37.05
C ILE A 648 4.41 -6.68 37.05
N LEU A 649 4.98 -6.34 38.20
CA LEU A 649 5.96 -5.28 38.34
C LEU A 649 7.31 -5.92 38.67
N ILE A 650 8.29 -5.72 37.79
CA ILE A 650 9.67 -6.18 37.97
C ILE A 650 10.49 -4.97 38.38
N TYR A 651 11.19 -5.07 39.51
CA TYR A 651 12.10 -4.03 40.01
C TYR A 651 13.56 -4.36 39.69
#